data_AF-D8RSZ5-F1
#
_entry.id   AF-D8RSZ5-F1
#
_cell.length_a   1.000
_cell.length_b   1.000
_cell.length_c   1.000
_cell.angle_alpha   90.00
_cell.angle_beta   90.00
_cell.angle_gamma   90.00
#
_symmetry.space_group_name_H-M   'P 1'
#
loop_
_entity.id
_entity.type
_entity.pdbx_description
1 polymer ?
#
loop_
_entity_poly.entity_id
_entity_poly.type
_entity_poly.pdbx_seq_one_letter_code
_entity_poly.pdbx_strand_id
1 'polypeptide(L)'
;MRRVRRKCVHTLATKSSAGAENGDGIAEEEESRIPKHDGQVLVRCERESGVDWTRLADDTLLGLFSLLNYRDRASVGSVCRAWHALSSSPSLWTSLDLRAHTLDSNMASSLASRCAKLSKLKFRGASGASLIIDLQARQLKGLIGDGCKDLTDATLSMLVARHENLESLQLGPELEKITNEAIKVVAVCCRRLKCLRLAGIRDVDSEAIGDLVKHCPSLTELALLDCAVVDEAALGEAKSLRYLSVAGSRNIMWTQAMQAWSKLENLVALDVSRTEVTPAAVMSFLSAPRLRVLCALSCSALEDGSNSVSYVSKDRVLLARFTELMNGLACISSLEQQDESRVLVCWTEWVLSHALLRIAENNTQGLDAFWLKQGTSVMLRLIKSMQEDVQERAATALATFVVVDDENATVDSSRAEAVMHGGGIRSLLDLARSSREGVQSEAAKAIANLSVNAEVAKAVATEGGINILAGLARSPNRWVAEEAAGGLWNLSVGEEHKGAIADAGAIEALVDLALKWPAGGEGVLERAAGALANLAADDKCSMKVANAGGVNALVNLARFCKHEGVQEQAARALANLAAHGDSNGNNAAVGREAGALEALVKLTCSNHEGVRQEAAGALWNLSFDDRNREAIAAAGGVEALVALAQGCSNGSQGLQERAAGALWGLSVSEENSIAIGREGGVAPLVALARSDAEDVHETAAGALWNLAFNPGNALRIVEEDGVSALVRLCSSSRSKMARFMAALALAYMFDGRMDEVTTNEVVYCDSITKNGVARQSAMKNIEAFVQAFSDQPSLAAVPASQWGPSALQQVSDSARIQEAGHLRCSGAEIGRFVAMLRNGSSVLRSCAAFALLQFTMPGGRHALHHANLLQRSGAARVLRGAAASTTAPLQARVFARLVLRNLELCQSEKS
;
A
#
# COMPACT_ATOMS: atom_id res chain seq x y z
N MET A 1 -9.14 -25.44 19.64
CA MET A 1 -8.20 -26.32 20.40
C MET A 1 -6.92 -26.69 19.64
N ARG A 2 -6.93 -27.32 18.44
CA ARG A 2 -5.69 -27.66 17.69
C ARG A 2 -4.88 -26.44 17.22
N ARG A 3 -5.54 -25.34 16.83
CA ARG A 3 -4.89 -24.08 16.39
C ARG A 3 -4.22 -23.30 17.54
N VAL A 4 -4.81 -23.35 18.73
CA VAL A 4 -4.29 -22.69 19.96
C VAL A 4 -3.11 -23.49 20.53
N ARG A 5 -3.19 -24.84 20.54
CA ARG A 5 -2.06 -25.70 20.90
C ARG A 5 -0.85 -25.49 19.99
N ARG A 6 -1.04 -25.37 18.67
CA ARG A 6 0.08 -25.09 17.73
C ARG A 6 0.70 -23.70 17.95
N LYS A 7 -0.09 -22.66 18.23
CA LYS A 7 0.43 -21.31 18.52
C LYS A 7 1.23 -21.26 19.83
N CYS A 8 0.71 -21.82 20.93
CA CYS A 8 1.43 -21.84 22.21
C CYS A 8 2.74 -22.64 22.11
N VAL A 9 2.74 -23.79 21.44
CA VAL A 9 3.96 -24.62 21.29
C VAL A 9 5.01 -23.92 20.41
N HIS A 10 4.61 -23.26 19.33
CA HIS A 10 5.56 -22.59 18.43
C HIS A 10 6.19 -21.32 19.02
N THR A 11 5.43 -20.55 19.82
CA THR A 11 5.93 -19.33 20.49
C THR A 11 6.83 -19.65 21.69
N LEU A 12 6.61 -20.78 22.37
CA LEU A 12 7.46 -21.24 23.48
C LEU A 12 8.75 -21.91 22.98
N ALA A 13 8.69 -22.65 21.86
CA ALA A 13 9.86 -23.34 21.29
C ALA A 13 10.93 -22.36 20.75
N THR A 14 10.54 -21.24 20.13
CA THR A 14 11.48 -20.26 19.57
C THR A 14 12.22 -19.42 20.61
N LYS A 15 11.73 -19.35 21.85
CA LYS A 15 12.42 -18.66 22.97
C LYS A 15 13.34 -19.59 23.76
N SER A 16 13.12 -20.91 23.70
CA SER A 16 13.96 -21.92 24.37
C SER A 16 15.29 -22.16 23.66
N SER A 17 15.42 -21.87 22.37
CA SER A 17 16.62 -22.14 21.57
C SER A 17 17.69 -21.05 21.63
N ALA A 18 17.49 -19.99 22.42
CA ALA A 18 18.42 -18.85 22.53
C ALA A 18 19.41 -18.94 23.70
N GLY A 19 19.58 -20.13 24.32
CA GLY A 19 20.46 -20.30 25.46
C GLY A 19 20.94 -21.72 25.66
N ALA A 20 21.84 -22.20 24.79
CA ALA A 20 22.76 -23.29 25.07
C ALA A 20 23.80 -23.42 23.94
N GLU A 21 24.89 -22.65 24.03
CA GLU A 21 26.17 -23.04 23.44
C GLU A 21 27.15 -23.28 24.58
N ASN A 22 27.65 -24.53 24.70
CA ASN A 22 29.04 -24.89 25.04
C ASN A 22 29.18 -26.38 25.37
N GLY A 23 30.14 -27.05 24.69
CA GLY A 23 31.13 -27.94 25.33
C GLY A 23 30.99 -29.47 25.22
N ASP A 24 31.73 -30.05 24.27
CA ASP A 24 32.58 -31.27 24.33
C ASP A 24 32.04 -32.68 24.67
N GLY A 25 32.03 -33.54 23.63
CA GLY A 25 32.85 -34.76 23.48
C GLY A 25 32.78 -35.94 24.49
N ILE A 26 32.44 -37.14 23.98
CA ILE A 26 33.27 -38.39 23.90
C ILE A 26 32.37 -39.60 23.57
N ALA A 27 32.96 -40.57 22.86
CA ALA A 27 32.39 -41.63 22.04
C ALA A 27 32.12 -43.00 22.72
N GLU A 28 31.51 -43.90 21.92
CA GLU A 28 31.63 -45.38 21.90
C GLU A 28 31.10 -46.18 23.11
N GLU A 29 30.59 -47.41 23.03
CA GLU A 29 30.14 -48.38 22.00
C GLU A 29 29.45 -49.54 22.77
N GLU A 30 28.70 -50.38 22.05
CA GLU A 30 28.56 -51.85 22.25
C GLU A 30 27.14 -52.47 22.17
N GLU A 31 27.10 -53.40 21.20
CA GLU A 31 26.09 -54.30 20.65
C GLU A 31 25.40 -55.29 21.62
N SER A 32 24.20 -55.78 21.25
CA SER A 32 24.04 -57.20 20.80
C SER A 32 22.60 -57.65 20.44
N ARG A 33 22.43 -57.98 19.15
CA ARG A 33 21.87 -59.21 18.49
C ARG A 33 20.50 -59.85 18.88
N ILE A 34 19.45 -59.49 18.09
CA ILE A 34 18.45 -60.23 17.24
C ILE A 34 18.08 -61.72 17.54
N PRO A 35 16.78 -62.16 17.44
CA PRO A 35 16.30 -62.84 16.21
C PRO A 35 14.83 -62.62 15.74
N LYS A 36 14.69 -62.45 14.42
CA LYS A 36 13.73 -62.97 13.39
C LYS A 36 12.20 -63.20 13.62
N HIS A 37 11.46 -62.59 12.69
CA HIS A 37 10.32 -63.06 11.87
C HIS A 37 8.84 -63.04 12.33
N ASP A 38 8.07 -62.38 11.45
CA ASP A 38 6.69 -62.61 10.98
C ASP A 38 5.46 -62.14 11.77
N GLY A 39 4.63 -61.35 11.06
CA GLY A 39 3.18 -61.33 11.26
C GLY A 39 2.59 -59.99 11.74
N GLN A 40 2.26 -59.12 10.77
CA GLN A 40 1.20 -58.10 10.81
C GLN A 40 0.63 -57.69 12.19
N VAL A 41 1.07 -56.54 12.70
CA VAL A 41 0.18 -55.64 13.45
C VAL A 41 0.51 -54.22 13.00
N LEU A 42 -0.52 -53.49 12.57
CA LEU A 42 -0.49 -52.05 12.33
C LEU A 42 0.20 -51.34 13.52
N VAL A 43 1.47 -50.98 13.36
CA VAL A 43 2.16 -50.09 14.28
C VAL A 43 1.50 -48.73 14.11
N ARG A 44 0.62 -48.40 15.07
CA ARG A 44 0.30 -47.02 15.40
C ARG A 44 1.65 -46.31 15.55
N CYS A 45 1.93 -45.38 14.65
CA CYS A 45 3.02 -44.43 14.85
C CYS A 45 2.83 -43.82 16.24
N GLU A 46 3.72 -44.18 17.17
CA GLU A 46 3.77 -43.57 18.49
C GLU A 46 3.90 -42.07 18.25
N ARG A 47 2.84 -41.35 18.61
CA ARG A 47 2.90 -39.89 18.70
C ARG A 47 4.00 -39.61 19.69
N GLU A 48 5.00 -38.84 19.29
CA GLU A 48 5.85 -38.10 20.22
C GLU A 48 4.99 -37.68 21.40
N SER A 49 5.34 -38.16 22.59
CA SER A 49 4.62 -37.89 23.83
C SER A 49 4.64 -36.39 24.07
N GLY A 50 3.66 -35.69 23.52
CA GLY A 50 3.54 -34.25 23.66
C GLY A 50 3.52 -33.91 25.14
N VAL A 51 4.42 -33.03 25.55
CA VAL A 51 4.50 -32.52 26.93
C VAL A 51 3.09 -32.10 27.36
N ASP A 52 2.57 -32.73 28.41
CA ASP A 52 1.31 -32.32 29.00
C ASP A 52 1.56 -31.10 29.89
N TRP A 53 1.52 -29.93 29.27
CA TRP A 53 1.70 -28.63 29.92
C TRP A 53 0.70 -28.38 31.06
N THR A 54 -0.40 -29.14 31.15
CA THR A 54 -1.35 -29.02 32.28
C THR A 54 -0.85 -29.68 33.56
N ARG A 55 0.26 -30.43 33.50
CA ARG A 55 0.93 -31.05 34.67
C ARG A 55 2.01 -30.19 35.30
N LEU A 56 2.35 -29.05 34.69
CA LEU A 56 3.26 -28.09 35.31
C LEU A 56 2.62 -27.47 36.55
N ALA A 57 3.44 -27.14 37.54
CA ALA A 57 2.96 -26.43 38.73
C ALA A 57 2.35 -25.08 38.35
N ASP A 58 1.31 -24.66 39.09
CA ASP A 58 0.59 -23.42 38.85
C ASP A 58 1.53 -22.20 38.82
N ASP A 59 2.52 -22.14 39.71
CA ASP A 59 3.53 -21.07 39.73
C ASP A 59 4.39 -21.03 38.46
N THR A 60 4.74 -22.20 37.91
CA THR A 60 5.46 -22.30 36.64
C THR A 60 4.58 -21.83 35.47
N LEU A 61 3.30 -22.22 35.46
CA LEU A 61 2.35 -21.77 34.44
C LEU A 61 2.07 -20.28 34.52
N LEU A 62 1.94 -19.71 35.72
CA LEU A 62 1.83 -18.27 35.92
C LEU A 62 3.09 -17.55 35.43
N GLY A 63 4.28 -18.10 35.73
CA GLY A 63 5.55 -17.61 35.18
C GLY A 63 5.55 -17.58 33.66
N LEU A 64 5.12 -18.66 33.01
CA LEU A 64 5.02 -18.74 31.55
C LEU A 64 3.97 -17.77 30.98
N PHE A 65 2.78 -17.68 31.57
CA PHE A 65 1.71 -16.78 31.11
C PHE A 65 2.06 -15.30 31.31
N SER A 66 2.96 -14.99 32.25
CA SER A 66 3.47 -13.62 32.44
C SER A 66 4.27 -13.12 31.23
N LEU A 67 4.89 -14.03 30.47
CA LEU A 67 5.67 -13.73 29.26
C LEU A 67 4.80 -13.46 28.03
N LEU A 68 3.49 -13.67 28.13
CA LEU A 68 2.52 -13.40 27.07
C LEU A 68 2.02 -11.96 27.17
N ASN A 69 1.68 -11.37 26.03
CA ASN A 69 0.91 -10.12 26.02
C ASN A 69 -0.48 -10.37 26.67
N TYR A 70 -1.16 -9.30 27.08
CA TYR A 70 -2.42 -9.37 27.82
C TYR A 70 -3.50 -10.16 27.07
N ARG A 71 -3.52 -10.13 25.73
CA ARG A 71 -4.50 -10.84 24.91
C ARG A 71 -4.24 -12.33 24.82
N ASP A 72 -3.01 -12.73 24.54
CA ASP A 72 -2.61 -14.14 24.48
C ASP A 72 -2.81 -14.78 25.86
N ARG A 73 -2.47 -14.04 26.92
CA ARG A 73 -2.78 -14.39 28.30
C ARG A 73 -4.28 -14.58 28.52
N ALA A 74 -5.14 -13.69 28.03
CA ALA A 74 -6.60 -13.88 28.08
C ALA A 74 -7.03 -15.15 27.32
N SER A 75 -6.42 -15.38 26.16
CA SER A 75 -6.78 -16.46 25.23
C SER A 75 -6.41 -17.83 25.76
N VAL A 76 -5.35 -17.93 26.57
CA VAL A 76 -4.95 -19.15 27.29
C VAL A 76 -6.10 -19.69 28.15
N GLY A 77 -6.93 -18.80 28.70
CA GLY A 77 -8.11 -19.19 29.48
C GLY A 77 -9.19 -19.94 28.67
N SER A 78 -9.10 -19.98 27.35
CA SER A 78 -10.00 -20.76 26.47
C SER A 78 -9.55 -22.21 26.25
N VAL A 79 -8.38 -22.60 26.79
CA VAL A 79 -7.79 -23.92 26.52
C VAL A 79 -8.40 -25.02 27.40
N CYS A 80 -8.45 -24.81 28.72
CA CYS A 80 -9.04 -25.74 29.69
C CYS A 80 -9.43 -25.00 30.98
N ARG A 81 -10.17 -25.67 31.88
CA ARG A 81 -10.65 -25.08 33.15
C ARG A 81 -9.51 -24.65 34.07
N ALA A 82 -8.42 -25.42 34.18
CA ALA A 82 -7.27 -25.07 35.01
C ALA A 82 -6.60 -23.78 34.51
N TRP A 83 -6.34 -23.71 33.20
CA TRP A 83 -5.76 -22.52 32.57
C TRP A 83 -6.70 -21.32 32.61
N HIS A 84 -8.01 -21.53 32.57
CA HIS A 84 -8.99 -20.47 32.79
C HIS A 84 -8.84 -19.83 34.17
N ALA A 85 -8.75 -20.65 35.22
CA ALA A 85 -8.52 -20.17 36.59
C ALA A 85 -7.19 -19.41 36.71
N LEU A 86 -6.09 -19.98 36.19
CA LEU A 86 -4.77 -19.35 36.23
C LEU A 86 -4.69 -18.05 35.42
N SER A 87 -5.28 -18.02 34.22
CA SER A 87 -5.31 -16.83 33.36
C SER A 87 -6.08 -15.66 33.99
N SER A 88 -7.04 -15.97 34.87
CA SER A 88 -7.80 -14.97 35.62
C SER A 88 -7.09 -14.49 36.89
N SER A 89 -5.93 -15.06 37.24
CA SER A 89 -5.17 -14.66 38.42
C SER A 89 -4.73 -13.19 38.31
N PRO A 90 -5.08 -12.32 39.29
CA PRO A 90 -4.69 -10.91 39.27
C PRO A 90 -3.18 -10.67 39.23
N SER A 91 -2.35 -11.64 39.64
CA SER A 91 -0.88 -11.53 39.60
C SER A 91 -0.34 -11.39 38.17
N LEU A 92 -1.08 -11.86 37.17
CA LEU A 92 -0.67 -11.70 35.77
C LEU A 92 -0.99 -10.30 35.25
N TRP A 93 -1.98 -9.60 35.80
CA TRP A 93 -2.56 -8.36 35.24
C TRP A 93 -2.08 -7.11 35.98
N THR A 94 -0.80 -7.08 36.37
CA THR A 94 -0.19 -5.94 37.07
C THR A 94 0.02 -4.72 36.16
N SER A 95 0.05 -4.93 34.85
CA SER A 95 0.13 -3.91 33.82
C SER A 95 -0.81 -4.26 32.66
N LEU A 96 -1.51 -3.26 32.14
CA LEU A 96 -2.44 -3.41 31.03
C LEU A 96 -2.32 -2.22 30.07
N ASP A 97 -2.21 -2.51 28.77
CA ASP A 97 -2.27 -1.50 27.71
C ASP A 97 -3.52 -1.73 26.88
N LEU A 98 -4.45 -0.77 26.95
CA LEU A 98 -5.73 -0.79 26.25
C LEU A 98 -5.77 0.16 25.07
N ARG A 99 -4.66 0.82 24.69
CA ARG A 99 -4.67 1.86 23.65
C ARG A 99 -5.16 1.37 22.29
N ALA A 100 -4.91 0.10 21.96
CA ALA A 100 -5.34 -0.53 20.72
C ALA A 100 -6.80 -1.04 20.73
N HIS A 101 -7.53 -0.87 21.83
CA HIS A 101 -8.88 -1.40 22.00
C HIS A 101 -9.86 -0.29 22.40
N THR A 102 -11.05 -0.32 21.83
CA THR A 102 -12.17 0.46 22.34
C THR A 102 -12.64 -0.17 23.64
N LEU A 103 -12.33 0.45 24.77
CA LEU A 103 -12.85 0.02 26.05
C LEU A 103 -14.34 0.33 26.10
N ASP A 104 -15.17 -0.71 26.19
CA ASP A 104 -16.62 -0.61 26.42
C ASP A 104 -16.98 -1.21 27.79
N SER A 105 -18.22 -1.01 28.23
CA SER A 105 -18.68 -1.47 29.55
C SER A 105 -18.65 -3.00 29.71
N ASN A 106 -18.82 -3.76 28.62
CA ASN A 106 -18.76 -5.22 28.65
C ASN A 106 -17.32 -5.70 28.85
N MET A 107 -16.38 -5.10 28.13
CA MET A 107 -14.96 -5.37 28.24
C MET A 107 -14.43 -4.96 29.62
N ALA A 108 -14.82 -3.78 30.11
CA ALA A 108 -14.45 -3.31 31.44
C ALA A 108 -14.94 -4.28 32.54
N SER A 109 -16.22 -4.67 32.48
CA SER A 109 -16.82 -5.62 33.43
C SER A 109 -16.14 -7.00 33.41
N SER A 110 -15.81 -7.50 32.21
CA SER A 110 -15.10 -8.76 32.02
C SER A 110 -13.68 -8.74 32.61
N LEU A 111 -12.99 -7.60 32.48
CA LEU A 111 -11.63 -7.42 32.99
C LEU A 111 -11.57 -7.10 34.49
N ALA A 112 -12.64 -6.56 35.09
CA ALA A 112 -12.65 -6.10 36.47
C ALA A 112 -12.12 -7.14 37.48
N SER A 113 -12.54 -8.41 37.33
CA SER A 113 -12.11 -9.52 38.20
C SER A 113 -10.59 -9.78 38.15
N ARG A 114 -9.93 -9.42 37.05
CA ARG A 114 -8.50 -9.63 36.80
C ARG A 114 -7.66 -8.45 37.28
N CYS A 115 -8.25 -7.26 37.37
CA CYS A 115 -7.55 -5.99 37.60
C CYS A 115 -7.34 -5.65 39.09
N ALA A 116 -7.64 -6.55 40.03
CA ALA A 116 -7.51 -6.28 41.46
C ALA A 116 -6.08 -5.90 41.92
N LYS A 117 -5.04 -6.39 41.21
CA LYS A 117 -3.63 -6.05 41.43
C LYS A 117 -3.03 -5.18 40.31
N LEU A 118 -3.87 -4.57 39.48
CA LEU A 118 -3.43 -3.70 38.39
C LEU A 118 -2.75 -2.46 38.97
N SER A 119 -1.51 -2.23 38.54
CA SER A 119 -0.66 -1.14 39.03
C SER A 119 -0.36 -0.11 37.94
N LYS A 120 -0.32 -0.52 36.67
CA LYS A 120 -0.09 0.37 35.52
C LYS A 120 -1.15 0.18 34.46
N LEU A 121 -1.74 1.27 33.98
CA LEU A 121 -2.75 1.25 32.93
C LEU A 121 -2.43 2.29 31.86
N LYS A 122 -2.44 1.87 30.60
CA LYS A 122 -2.44 2.75 29.44
C LYS A 122 -3.80 2.68 28.74
N PHE A 123 -4.35 3.83 28.35
CA PHE A 123 -5.63 3.91 27.66
C PHE A 123 -5.62 5.01 26.60
N ARG A 124 -6.61 4.99 25.70
CA ARG A 124 -6.78 6.01 24.67
C ARG A 124 -8.20 6.58 24.69
N GLY A 125 -8.30 7.90 24.55
CA GLY A 125 -9.58 8.61 24.42
C GLY A 125 -10.37 8.79 25.70
N ALA A 126 -11.30 9.76 25.67
CA ALA A 126 -12.12 10.15 26.83
C ALA A 126 -13.17 9.10 27.22
N SER A 127 -13.73 8.37 26.25
CA SER A 127 -14.67 7.26 26.51
C SER A 127 -14.01 6.11 27.26
N GLY A 128 -12.74 5.82 26.94
CA GLY A 128 -11.96 4.86 27.71
C GLY A 128 -11.77 5.34 29.15
N ALA A 129 -11.43 6.62 29.34
CA ALA A 129 -11.16 7.21 30.66
C ALA A 129 -12.33 7.03 31.65
N SER A 130 -13.57 7.27 31.21
CA SER A 130 -14.75 7.17 32.09
C SER A 130 -15.03 5.74 32.56
N LEU A 131 -14.66 4.74 31.75
CA LEU A 131 -14.87 3.31 32.03
C LEU A 131 -13.74 2.67 32.83
N ILE A 132 -12.61 3.35 33.06
CA ILE A 132 -11.51 2.83 33.90
C ILE A 132 -12.00 2.53 35.32
N ILE A 133 -12.96 3.32 35.82
CA ILE A 133 -13.54 3.16 37.15
C ILE A 133 -14.18 1.76 37.30
N ASP A 134 -14.72 1.21 36.21
CA ASP A 134 -15.36 -0.11 36.19
C ASP A 134 -14.36 -1.26 36.26
N LEU A 135 -13.05 -1.02 36.03
CA LEU A 135 -12.00 -2.02 36.20
C LEU A 135 -11.72 -2.35 37.69
N GLN A 136 -12.25 -1.55 38.62
CA GLN A 136 -12.07 -1.74 40.07
C GLN A 136 -10.59 -1.81 40.53
N ALA A 137 -9.68 -1.17 39.77
CA ALA A 137 -8.24 -1.21 39.96
C ALA A 137 -7.74 -0.28 41.09
N ARG A 138 -8.14 -0.53 42.33
CA ARG A 138 -7.84 0.37 43.48
C ARG A 138 -6.34 0.50 43.84
N GLN A 139 -5.49 -0.36 43.31
CA GLN A 139 -4.03 -0.33 43.52
C GLN A 139 -3.27 0.35 42.37
N LEU A 140 -3.98 1.06 41.49
CA LEU A 140 -3.37 1.75 40.36
C LEU A 140 -2.38 2.81 40.86
N LYS A 141 -1.13 2.71 40.37
CA LYS A 141 -0.03 3.62 40.69
C LYS A 141 0.38 4.47 39.49
N GLY A 142 0.24 3.95 38.27
CA GLY A 142 0.60 4.63 37.04
C GLY A 142 -0.57 4.64 36.06
N LEU A 143 -0.91 5.82 35.56
CA LEU A 143 -1.97 6.01 34.58
C LEU A 143 -1.47 6.87 33.43
N ILE A 144 -1.54 6.34 32.21
CA ILE A 144 -1.14 7.04 30.98
C ILE A 144 -2.33 7.05 30.02
N GLY A 145 -2.74 8.24 29.60
CA GLY A 145 -3.84 8.45 28.66
C GLY A 145 -3.41 9.22 27.43
N ASP A 146 -3.54 8.58 26.26
CA ASP A 146 -3.24 9.18 24.97
C ASP A 146 -4.52 9.66 24.25
N GLY A 147 -4.44 10.71 23.44
CA GLY A 147 -5.55 11.17 22.59
C GLY A 147 -6.81 11.56 23.37
N CYS A 148 -6.63 12.21 24.52
CA CYS A 148 -7.68 12.53 25.49
C CYS A 148 -8.35 13.89 25.25
N LYS A 149 -8.42 14.36 24.00
CA LYS A 149 -8.91 15.71 23.65
C LYS A 149 -10.31 16.08 24.19
N ASP A 150 -11.15 15.07 24.36
CA ASP A 150 -12.53 15.22 24.85
C ASP A 150 -12.68 14.99 26.36
N LEU A 151 -11.57 14.78 27.08
CA LEU A 151 -11.58 14.56 28.53
C LEU A 151 -11.95 15.86 29.25
N THR A 152 -12.89 15.76 30.18
CA THR A 152 -13.41 16.90 30.96
C THR A 152 -12.97 16.84 32.42
N ASP A 153 -13.04 17.99 33.11
CA ASP A 153 -12.75 18.09 34.55
C ASP A 153 -13.53 17.08 35.39
N ALA A 154 -14.82 16.91 35.09
CA ALA A 154 -15.67 15.96 35.80
C ALA A 154 -15.17 14.51 35.64
N THR A 155 -14.75 14.13 34.44
CA THR A 155 -14.25 12.78 34.15
C THR A 155 -12.93 12.54 34.86
N LEU A 156 -11.99 13.49 34.77
CA LEU A 156 -10.70 13.39 35.43
C LEU A 156 -10.84 13.39 36.96
N SER A 157 -11.70 14.25 37.51
CA SER A 157 -11.99 14.32 38.95
C SER A 157 -12.53 12.98 39.48
N MET A 158 -13.50 12.38 38.77
CA MET A 158 -14.03 11.06 39.12
C MET A 158 -12.95 9.97 39.05
N LEU A 159 -12.09 10.03 38.03
CA LEU A 159 -11.01 9.08 37.83
C LEU A 159 -10.00 9.14 38.97
N VAL A 160 -9.50 10.32 39.35
CA VAL A 160 -8.49 10.46 40.40
C VAL A 160 -9.06 10.25 41.80
N ALA A 161 -10.32 10.64 42.06
CA ALA A 161 -11.00 10.38 43.32
C ALA A 161 -11.16 8.88 43.64
N ARG A 162 -11.08 8.01 42.63
CA ARG A 162 -11.13 6.54 42.79
C ARG A 162 -9.76 5.88 42.88
N HIS A 163 -8.69 6.60 42.54
CA HIS A 163 -7.33 6.08 42.43
C HIS A 163 -6.35 6.92 43.25
N GLU A 164 -6.59 7.04 44.56
CA GLU A 164 -5.80 7.86 45.51
C GLU A 164 -4.33 7.41 45.65
N ASN A 165 -4.01 6.17 45.21
CA ASN A 165 -2.66 5.60 45.25
C ASN A 165 -1.78 5.97 44.04
N LEU A 166 -2.25 6.84 43.14
CA LEU A 166 -1.49 7.26 41.97
C LEU A 166 -0.16 7.90 42.37
N GLU A 167 0.92 7.35 41.82
CA GLU A 167 2.28 7.85 41.92
C GLU A 167 2.71 8.55 40.61
N SER A 168 2.12 8.18 39.46
CA SER A 168 2.37 8.79 38.15
C SER A 168 1.08 8.96 37.36
N LEU A 169 0.85 10.18 36.87
CA LEU A 169 -0.27 10.53 35.99
C LEU A 169 0.26 11.25 34.75
N GLN A 170 -0.05 10.72 33.57
CA GLN A 170 0.35 11.29 32.28
C GLN A 170 -0.87 11.36 31.36
N LEU A 171 -1.22 12.55 30.87
CA LEU A 171 -2.39 12.76 30.01
C LEU A 171 -2.05 13.75 28.88
N GLY A 172 -2.46 13.43 27.65
CA GLY A 172 -2.32 14.30 26.49
C GLY A 172 -2.20 13.53 25.16
N PRO A 173 -1.82 14.18 24.05
CA PRO A 173 -1.79 15.63 23.86
C PRO A 173 -3.21 16.23 23.75
N GLU A 174 -3.33 17.56 23.89
CA GLU A 174 -4.55 18.38 23.65
C GLU A 174 -5.65 18.35 24.72
N LEU A 175 -5.30 18.59 25.99
CA LEU A 175 -6.27 18.66 27.08
C LEU A 175 -7.03 20.02 27.18
N GLU A 176 -7.60 20.51 26.08
CA GLU A 176 -8.22 21.85 26.04
C GLU A 176 -9.43 22.03 26.97
N LYS A 177 -10.10 20.92 27.32
CA LYS A 177 -11.29 20.89 28.19
C LYS A 177 -10.94 20.67 29.67
N ILE A 178 -9.66 20.48 29.98
CA ILE A 178 -9.18 20.38 31.36
C ILE A 178 -8.80 21.78 31.85
N THR A 179 -9.26 22.14 33.04
CA THR A 179 -8.99 23.43 33.67
C THR A 179 -8.22 23.29 34.98
N ASN A 180 -7.84 24.43 35.57
CA ASN A 180 -7.22 24.52 36.89
C ASN A 180 -7.99 23.75 37.98
N GLU A 181 -9.33 23.70 37.90
CA GLU A 181 -10.16 23.01 38.89
C GLU A 181 -9.88 21.50 38.94
N ALA A 182 -9.67 20.85 37.78
CA ALA A 182 -9.30 19.45 37.78
C ALA A 182 -7.88 19.22 38.32
N ILE A 183 -6.94 20.14 38.07
CA ILE A 183 -5.58 20.06 38.62
C ILE A 183 -5.62 20.16 40.16
N LYS A 184 -6.42 21.08 40.71
CA LYS A 184 -6.66 21.19 42.16
C LYS A 184 -7.22 19.87 42.73
N VAL A 185 -8.19 19.25 42.04
CA VAL A 185 -8.72 17.94 42.45
C VAL A 185 -7.67 16.83 42.40
N VAL A 186 -6.82 16.81 41.35
CA VAL A 186 -5.67 15.88 41.25
C VAL A 186 -4.74 16.06 42.46
N ALA A 187 -4.40 17.30 42.81
CA ALA A 187 -3.52 17.59 43.95
C ALA A 187 -4.09 17.06 45.26
N VAL A 188 -5.38 17.29 45.52
CA VAL A 188 -6.03 16.87 46.77
C VAL A 188 -6.20 15.35 46.86
N CYS A 189 -6.55 14.69 45.75
CA CYS A 189 -6.83 13.25 45.73
C CYS A 189 -5.56 12.38 45.64
N CYS A 190 -4.54 12.80 44.90
CA CYS A 190 -3.35 12.01 44.59
C CYS A 190 -2.13 12.42 45.43
N ARG A 191 -2.22 12.34 46.76
CA ARG A 191 -1.14 12.83 47.67
C ARG A 191 0.20 12.10 47.55
N ARG A 192 0.23 10.95 46.87
CA ARG A 192 1.43 10.13 46.61
C ARG A 192 2.08 10.41 45.26
N LEU A 193 1.58 11.42 44.54
CA LEU A 193 2.05 11.75 43.20
C LEU A 193 3.54 12.14 43.23
N LYS A 194 4.32 11.48 42.37
CA LYS A 194 5.75 11.73 42.16
C LYS A 194 6.03 12.33 40.79
N CYS A 195 5.18 12.00 39.81
CA CYS A 195 5.30 12.40 38.42
C CYS A 195 3.94 12.84 37.88
N LEU A 196 3.82 14.11 37.49
CA LEU A 196 2.64 14.65 36.81
C LEU A 196 3.06 15.20 35.45
N ARG A 197 2.46 14.67 34.38
CA ARG A 197 2.69 15.15 33.01
C ARG A 197 1.37 15.45 32.33
N LEU A 198 1.14 16.70 31.99
CA LEU A 198 -0.07 17.16 31.33
C LEU A 198 0.33 17.94 30.07
N ALA A 199 -0.38 17.70 28.97
CA ALA A 199 -0.08 18.37 27.70
C ALA A 199 -1.32 19.01 27.05
N GLY A 200 -1.18 20.25 26.60
CA GLY A 200 -2.22 20.97 25.86
C GLY A 200 -3.32 21.60 26.73
N ILE A 201 -3.00 21.98 27.97
CA ILE A 201 -3.93 22.72 28.85
C ILE A 201 -3.85 24.21 28.52
N ARG A 202 -4.99 24.91 28.52
CA ARG A 202 -5.02 26.35 28.19
C ARG A 202 -4.30 27.19 29.24
N ASP A 203 -4.68 27.06 30.50
CA ASP A 203 -4.15 27.87 31.59
C ASP A 203 -3.81 26.99 32.80
N VAL A 204 -2.65 27.23 33.39
CA VAL A 204 -2.18 26.60 34.63
C VAL A 204 -1.76 27.70 35.60
N ASP A 205 -2.68 28.07 36.48
CA ASP A 205 -2.55 29.23 37.38
C ASP A 205 -1.77 28.92 38.66
N SER A 206 -1.47 29.98 39.42
CA SER A 206 -0.74 29.88 40.69
C SER A 206 -1.48 29.11 41.77
N GLU A 207 -2.82 29.09 41.78
CA GLU A 207 -3.59 28.33 42.77
C GLU A 207 -3.47 26.83 42.51
N ALA A 208 -3.62 26.40 41.26
CA ALA A 208 -3.49 25.00 40.87
C ALA A 208 -2.07 24.45 41.14
N ILE A 209 -1.04 25.22 40.80
CA ILE A 209 0.35 24.85 41.12
C ILE A 209 0.58 24.87 42.63
N GLY A 210 0.08 25.88 43.34
CA GLY A 210 0.17 26.00 44.80
C GLY A 210 -0.44 24.79 45.52
N ASP A 211 -1.60 24.32 45.06
CA ASP A 211 -2.26 23.14 45.62
C ASP A 211 -1.45 21.86 45.35
N LEU A 212 -0.85 21.70 44.16
CA LEU A 212 0.07 20.59 43.88
C LEU A 212 1.26 20.60 44.84
N VAL A 213 1.92 21.74 45.03
CA VAL A 213 3.06 21.88 45.94
C VAL A 213 2.66 21.57 47.39
N LYS A 214 1.48 22.04 47.80
CA LYS A 214 0.97 21.86 49.16
C LYS A 214 0.53 20.43 49.46
N HIS A 215 -0.13 19.77 48.52
CA HIS A 215 -0.77 18.47 48.76
C HIS A 215 0.02 17.26 48.23
N CYS A 216 1.01 17.47 47.35
CA CYS A 216 1.88 16.43 46.79
C CYS A 216 3.36 16.64 47.18
N PRO A 217 3.76 16.43 48.44
CA PRO A 217 5.12 16.69 48.91
C PRO A 217 6.19 15.77 48.29
N SER A 218 5.78 14.67 47.66
CA SER A 218 6.66 13.73 46.95
C SER A 218 6.78 14.02 45.45
N LEU A 219 6.20 15.13 44.96
CA LEU A 219 6.24 15.49 43.54
C LEU A 219 7.66 15.89 43.14
N THR A 220 8.33 15.00 42.42
CA THR A 220 9.72 15.18 41.95
C THR A 220 9.78 15.58 40.49
N GLU A 221 8.75 15.27 39.71
CA GLU A 221 8.68 15.56 38.29
C GLU A 221 7.35 16.23 37.93
N LEU A 222 7.43 17.38 37.29
CA LEU A 222 6.30 18.11 36.74
C LEU A 222 6.58 18.49 35.28
N ALA A 223 5.71 18.07 34.38
CA ALA A 223 5.74 18.47 32.98
C ALA A 223 4.39 19.10 32.59
N LEU A 224 4.44 20.37 32.20
CA LEU A 224 3.31 21.15 31.69
C LEU A 224 3.61 21.53 30.24
N LEU A 225 3.28 20.63 29.33
CA LEU A 225 3.70 20.68 27.93
C LEU A 225 2.65 21.38 27.07
N ASP A 226 3.11 22.13 26.06
CA ASP A 226 2.24 22.76 25.05
C ASP A 226 1.07 23.56 25.70
N CYS A 227 1.30 24.17 26.87
CA CYS A 227 0.29 24.95 27.59
C CYS A 227 0.27 26.42 27.12
N ALA A 228 -0.89 27.08 27.11
CA ALA A 228 -0.93 28.46 26.60
C ALA A 228 -0.45 29.50 27.62
N VAL A 229 -0.69 29.26 28.92
CA VAL A 229 -0.20 30.07 30.05
C VAL A 229 0.21 29.13 31.19
N VAL A 230 1.34 29.41 31.83
CA VAL A 230 1.83 28.70 33.01
C VAL A 230 2.43 29.73 33.97
N ASP A 231 1.96 29.76 35.23
CA ASP A 231 2.47 30.69 36.23
C ASP A 231 3.91 30.35 36.66
N GLU A 232 4.87 31.17 36.20
CA GLU A 232 6.29 30.94 36.46
C GLU A 232 6.70 31.16 37.91
N ALA A 233 6.00 32.04 38.65
CA ALA A 233 6.32 32.35 40.04
C ALA A 233 5.93 31.18 40.96
N ALA A 234 4.73 30.62 40.77
CA ALA A 234 4.24 29.48 41.54
C ALA A 234 5.10 28.23 41.31
N LEU A 235 5.61 27.99 40.10
CA LEU A 235 6.57 26.92 39.83
C LEU A 235 7.87 27.07 40.66
N GLY A 236 8.29 28.30 40.94
CA GLY A 236 9.46 28.58 41.79
C GLY A 236 9.29 28.16 43.26
N GLU A 237 8.07 27.97 43.73
CA GLU A 237 7.79 27.51 45.10
C GLU A 237 7.82 25.98 45.24
N ALA A 238 7.89 25.24 44.13
CA ALA A 238 7.88 23.79 44.09
C ALA A 238 9.24 23.15 44.43
N LYS A 239 9.72 23.37 45.66
CA LYS A 239 11.08 23.00 46.12
C LYS A 239 11.40 21.50 46.08
N SER A 240 10.39 20.62 46.00
CA SER A 240 10.58 19.16 45.86
C SER A 240 10.96 18.73 44.45
N LEU A 241 10.79 19.59 43.45
CA LEU A 241 11.03 19.24 42.05
C LEU A 241 12.52 18.98 41.77
N ARG A 242 12.77 17.87 41.09
CA ARG A 242 14.07 17.52 40.50
C ARG A 242 14.05 17.65 38.98
N TYR A 243 12.89 17.50 38.37
CA TYR A 243 12.71 17.51 36.93
C TYR A 243 11.52 18.41 36.56
N LEU A 244 11.77 19.40 35.71
CA LEU A 244 10.75 20.33 35.24
C LEU A 244 10.77 20.40 33.71
N SER A 245 9.61 20.27 33.08
CA SER A 245 9.45 20.58 31.65
C SER A 245 8.28 21.52 31.44
N VAL A 246 8.53 22.57 30.67
CA VAL A 246 7.52 23.52 30.18
C VAL A 246 7.55 23.60 28.65
N ALA A 247 8.01 22.52 28.00
CA ALA A 247 8.27 22.54 26.56
C ALA A 247 7.00 22.81 25.74
N GLY A 248 7.14 23.65 24.72
CA GLY A 248 6.03 24.10 23.87
C GLY A 248 5.08 25.10 24.53
N SER A 249 5.24 25.40 25.81
CA SER A 249 4.38 26.34 26.52
C SER A 249 4.64 27.79 26.10
N ARG A 250 3.59 28.57 25.98
CA ARG A 250 3.59 29.95 25.48
C ARG A 250 3.45 30.94 26.64
N ASN A 251 3.74 32.21 26.37
CA ASN A 251 3.54 33.33 27.30
C ASN A 251 4.28 33.24 28.65
N ILE A 252 5.36 32.48 28.74
CA ILE A 252 6.19 32.44 29.96
C ILE A 252 7.00 33.74 30.06
N MET A 253 6.91 34.43 31.20
CA MET A 253 7.72 35.62 31.48
C MET A 253 9.13 35.21 31.93
N TRP A 254 10.03 34.98 30.98
CA TRP A 254 11.37 34.43 31.24
C TRP A 254 12.24 35.22 32.22
N THR A 255 12.01 36.53 32.36
CA THR A 255 12.68 37.37 33.37
C THR A 255 12.28 37.03 34.80
N GLN A 256 11.00 36.70 35.01
CA GLN A 256 10.49 36.23 36.30
C GLN A 256 10.88 34.77 36.52
N ALA A 257 10.72 33.92 35.51
CA ALA A 257 11.09 32.51 35.56
C ALA A 257 12.56 32.31 35.95
N MET A 258 13.48 33.11 35.39
CA MET A 258 14.90 33.02 35.74
C MET A 258 15.18 33.40 37.21
N GLN A 259 14.43 34.33 37.79
CA GLN A 259 14.57 34.72 39.20
C GLN A 259 13.94 33.69 40.16
N ALA A 260 12.84 33.07 39.74
CA ALA A 260 12.11 32.09 40.52
C ALA A 260 12.79 30.71 40.50
N TRP A 261 13.07 30.17 39.32
CA TRP A 261 13.51 28.78 39.18
C TRP A 261 15.00 28.58 39.49
N SER A 262 15.83 29.62 39.42
CA SER A 262 17.23 29.56 39.87
C SER A 262 17.35 29.29 41.37
N LYS A 263 16.28 29.51 42.14
CA LYS A 263 16.19 29.21 43.58
C LYS A 263 15.75 27.78 43.88
N LEU A 264 15.40 26.97 42.88
CA LEU A 264 15.01 25.57 43.07
C LEU A 264 16.25 24.72 43.37
N GLU A 265 16.56 24.56 44.66
CA GLU A 265 17.77 23.89 45.14
C GLU A 265 17.87 22.41 44.77
N ASN A 266 16.76 21.76 44.42
CA ASN A 266 16.73 20.33 44.06
C ASN A 266 16.65 20.07 42.55
N LEU A 267 16.52 21.12 41.72
CA LEU A 267 16.31 20.97 40.28
C LEU A 267 17.57 20.44 39.60
N VAL A 268 17.47 19.24 39.03
CA VAL A 268 18.55 18.52 38.33
C VAL A 268 18.44 18.70 36.83
N ALA A 269 17.23 18.69 36.28
CA ALA A 269 17.03 18.88 34.86
C ALA A 269 15.83 19.77 34.53
N LEU A 270 16.00 20.58 33.49
CA LEU A 270 15.02 21.54 33.01
C LEU A 270 14.86 21.39 31.50
N ASP A 271 13.63 21.38 31.03
CA ASP A 271 13.29 21.37 29.61
C ASP A 271 12.39 22.56 29.26
N VAL A 272 12.91 23.39 28.35
CA VAL A 272 12.30 24.61 27.84
C VAL A 272 12.23 24.57 26.31
N SER A 273 12.34 23.37 25.71
CA SER A 273 12.31 23.18 24.26
C SER A 273 11.03 23.74 23.64
N ARG A 274 11.10 24.26 22.41
CA ARG A 274 9.97 24.85 21.68
C ARG A 274 9.30 26.05 22.38
N THR A 275 10.08 26.82 23.13
CA THR A 275 9.63 28.06 23.78
C THR A 275 10.48 29.25 23.35
N GLU A 276 10.09 30.46 23.75
CA GLU A 276 10.80 31.72 23.50
C GLU A 276 11.85 32.05 24.59
N VAL A 277 12.46 31.03 25.20
CA VAL A 277 13.45 31.22 26.27
C VAL A 277 14.62 32.10 25.81
N THR A 278 14.98 33.08 26.64
CA THR A 278 16.05 34.02 26.31
C THR A 278 17.44 33.45 26.64
N PRO A 279 18.50 33.85 25.92
CA PRO A 279 19.89 33.50 26.27
C PRO A 279 20.25 33.82 27.73
N ALA A 280 19.75 34.94 28.27
CA ALA A 280 19.98 35.34 29.66
C ALA A 280 19.34 34.35 30.66
N ALA A 281 18.12 33.90 30.38
CA ALA A 281 17.46 32.88 31.21
C ALA A 281 18.24 31.56 31.18
N VAL A 282 18.66 31.09 29.99
CA VAL A 282 19.49 29.88 29.83
C VAL A 282 20.76 29.96 30.68
N MET A 283 21.51 31.07 30.61
CA MET A 283 22.73 31.25 31.39
C MET A 283 22.46 31.30 32.90
N SER A 284 21.35 31.91 33.32
CA SER A 284 20.94 31.93 34.72
C SER A 284 20.63 30.53 35.24
N PHE A 285 19.86 29.73 34.49
CA PHE A 285 19.57 28.34 34.85
C PHE A 285 20.83 27.48 34.91
N LEU A 286 21.73 27.62 33.93
CA LEU A 286 23.02 26.91 33.91
C LEU A 286 23.97 27.35 35.03
N SER A 287 23.68 28.45 35.73
CA SER A 287 24.41 28.87 36.93
C SER A 287 23.86 28.25 38.22
N ALA A 288 22.64 27.69 38.20
CA ALA A 288 22.01 27.08 39.37
C ALA A 288 22.83 25.88 39.87
N PRO A 289 23.09 25.70 41.17
CA PRO A 289 24.13 24.79 41.68
C PRO A 289 23.88 23.31 41.37
N ARG A 290 22.62 22.89 41.24
CA ARG A 290 22.22 21.47 41.10
C ARG A 290 21.77 21.09 39.70
N LEU A 291 21.58 22.06 38.80
CA LEU A 291 21.13 21.79 37.45
C LEU A 291 22.24 21.14 36.61
N ARG A 292 22.00 19.92 36.14
CA ARG A 292 22.90 19.11 35.32
C ARG A 292 22.56 19.13 33.84
N VAL A 293 21.28 19.10 33.50
CA VAL A 293 20.82 19.00 32.10
C VAL A 293 19.80 20.08 31.80
N LEU A 294 20.02 20.84 30.73
CA LEU A 294 19.07 21.81 30.19
C LEU A 294 18.75 21.45 28.73
N CYS A 295 17.49 21.21 28.42
CA CYS A 295 17.01 20.98 27.06
C CYS A 295 16.34 22.25 26.52
N ALA A 296 16.80 22.74 25.37
CA ALA A 296 16.30 23.95 24.71
C ALA A 296 16.32 23.76 23.18
N LEU A 297 15.65 22.71 22.71
CA LEU A 297 15.55 22.40 21.28
C LEU A 297 14.47 23.26 20.61
N SER A 298 14.76 23.81 19.43
CA SER A 298 13.81 24.60 18.62
C SER A 298 13.30 25.85 19.35
N CYS A 299 14.22 26.58 19.99
CA CYS A 299 13.95 27.86 20.65
C CYS A 299 14.41 29.02 19.75
N SER A 300 13.47 29.74 19.13
CA SER A 300 13.76 30.80 18.13
C SER A 300 14.76 31.86 18.64
N ALA A 301 14.57 32.35 19.87
CA ALA A 301 15.44 33.35 20.48
C ALA A 301 16.89 32.89 20.70
N LEU A 302 17.16 31.58 20.74
CA LEU A 302 18.50 31.01 20.83
C LEU A 302 19.09 30.67 19.46
N GLU A 303 18.25 30.35 18.49
CA GLU A 303 18.65 29.72 17.22
C GLU A 303 18.73 30.72 16.06
N ASP A 304 18.02 31.84 16.11
CA ASP A 304 18.01 32.88 15.07
C ASP A 304 19.09 33.97 15.29
N GLY A 305 19.83 33.94 16.40
CA GLY A 305 20.80 34.96 16.79
C GLY A 305 22.27 34.61 16.52
N SER A 306 23.10 35.61 16.24
CA SER A 306 24.58 35.51 16.18
C SER A 306 25.26 35.22 17.54
N ASN A 307 24.47 35.14 18.62
CA ASN A 307 24.93 34.84 19.97
C ASN A 307 24.87 33.33 20.23
N SER A 308 25.85 32.58 19.72
CA SER A 308 26.03 31.18 20.06
C SER A 308 26.37 31.04 21.55
N VAL A 309 25.39 30.66 22.37
CA VAL A 309 25.62 30.26 23.77
C VAL A 309 26.21 28.85 23.74
N SER A 310 27.52 28.71 23.52
CA SER A 310 28.19 27.41 23.66
C SER A 310 28.53 27.17 25.14
N TYR A 311 27.72 26.38 25.84
CA TYR A 311 28.00 26.00 27.22
C TYR A 311 28.02 24.47 27.34
N VAL A 312 29.23 23.90 27.30
CA VAL A 312 29.47 22.50 27.65
C VAL A 312 30.53 22.51 28.75
N SER A 313 30.13 22.17 29.97
CA SER A 313 31.05 21.97 31.08
C SER A 313 31.11 20.48 31.41
N LYS A 314 32.18 20.01 32.05
CA LYS A 314 32.29 18.58 32.45
C LYS A 314 31.12 18.12 33.33
N ASP A 315 30.48 19.04 34.06
CA ASP A 315 29.44 18.72 35.06
C ASP A 315 28.02 19.12 34.63
N ARG A 316 27.85 19.70 33.42
CA ARG A 316 26.56 20.23 32.92
C ARG A 316 26.46 20.14 31.41
N VAL A 317 25.28 19.77 30.92
CA VAL A 317 24.98 19.55 29.51
C VAL A 317 23.83 20.45 29.05
N LEU A 318 24.06 21.26 28.02
CA LEU A 318 23.03 21.95 27.25
C LEU A 318 22.71 21.14 25.98
N LEU A 319 21.44 20.80 25.79
CA LEU A 319 20.93 20.12 24.59
C LEU A 319 20.09 21.10 23.77
N ALA A 320 20.68 21.64 22.71
CA ALA A 320 20.05 22.56 21.76
C ALA A 320 20.44 22.22 20.32
N ARG A 321 19.74 22.73 19.30
CA ARG A 321 19.98 22.37 17.89
C ARG A 321 21.39 22.68 17.39
N PHE A 322 22.03 23.71 17.96
CA PHE A 322 23.40 24.11 17.62
C PHE A 322 24.48 23.39 18.46
N THR A 323 24.10 22.54 19.41
CA THR A 323 25.03 21.70 20.20
C THR A 323 25.20 20.31 19.59
N GLU A 324 26.28 19.61 19.94
CA GLU A 324 26.53 18.22 19.53
C GLU A 324 25.74 17.25 20.45
N LEU A 325 24.49 16.95 20.06
CA LEU A 325 23.53 16.23 20.91
C LEU A 325 24.00 14.84 21.34
N MET A 326 24.64 14.09 20.44
CA MET A 326 25.13 12.74 20.74
C MET A 326 26.23 12.73 21.80
N ASN A 327 27.13 13.72 21.77
CA ASN A 327 28.17 13.89 22.79
C ASN A 327 27.55 14.28 24.13
N GLY A 328 26.59 15.21 24.12
CA GLY A 328 25.82 15.58 25.30
C GLY A 328 25.18 14.36 25.96
N LEU A 329 24.49 13.53 25.18
CA LEU A 329 23.84 12.30 25.67
C LEU A 329 24.82 11.23 26.18
N ALA A 330 26.04 11.17 25.66
CA ALA A 330 27.08 10.28 26.19
C ALA A 330 27.52 10.73 27.60
N CYS A 331 27.67 12.05 27.80
CA CYS A 331 28.12 12.62 29.07
C CYS A 331 27.12 12.48 30.22
N ILE A 332 25.80 12.43 29.94
CA ILE A 332 24.77 12.37 31.00
C ILE A 332 24.98 11.21 31.96
N SER A 333 25.43 10.06 31.44
CA SER A 333 25.67 8.86 32.25
C SER A 333 26.70 9.07 33.37
N SER A 334 27.61 10.04 33.22
CA SER A 334 28.66 10.36 34.20
C SER A 334 28.33 11.50 35.17
N LEU A 335 27.17 12.16 35.04
CA LEU A 335 26.85 13.38 35.80
C LEU A 335 26.34 13.13 37.22
N GLU A 336 25.85 11.93 37.50
CA GLU A 336 25.21 11.56 38.77
C GLU A 336 25.66 10.17 39.25
N GLN A 337 25.37 9.84 40.52
CA GLN A 337 25.57 8.49 41.05
C GLN A 337 24.80 7.44 40.25
N GLN A 338 25.24 6.18 40.25
CA GLN A 338 24.79 5.15 39.30
C GLN A 338 23.25 5.01 39.20
N ASP A 339 22.52 5.03 40.32
CA ASP A 339 21.06 4.94 40.33
C ASP A 339 20.36 6.24 39.88
N GLU A 340 20.88 7.40 40.28
CA GLU A 340 20.31 8.71 39.89
C GLU A 340 20.60 9.06 38.42
N SER A 341 21.76 8.64 37.92
CA SER A 341 22.16 8.76 36.52
C SER A 341 21.17 8.04 35.61
N ARG A 342 20.70 6.85 36.01
CA ARG A 342 19.69 6.11 35.24
C ARG A 342 18.37 6.88 35.13
N VAL A 343 17.90 7.50 36.21
CA VAL A 343 16.66 8.30 36.21
C VAL A 343 16.82 9.53 35.33
N LEU A 344 17.98 10.22 35.43
CA LEU A 344 18.30 11.37 34.60
C LEU A 344 18.34 11.02 33.10
N VAL A 345 19.00 9.91 32.73
CA VAL A 345 19.01 9.42 31.34
C VAL A 345 17.59 9.12 30.86
N CYS A 346 16.78 8.42 31.67
CA CYS A 346 15.40 8.12 31.29
C CYS A 346 14.58 9.40 31.07
N TRP A 347 14.73 10.39 31.95
CA TRP A 347 14.06 11.67 31.81
C TRP A 347 14.49 12.41 30.55
N THR A 348 15.79 12.48 30.26
CA THR A 348 16.31 13.15 29.06
C THR A 348 15.84 12.44 27.79
N GLU A 349 15.87 11.11 27.73
CA GLU A 349 15.34 10.35 26.59
C GLU A 349 13.85 10.62 26.37
N TRP A 350 13.08 10.70 27.46
CA TRP A 350 11.67 11.04 27.40
C TRP A 350 11.44 12.43 26.81
N VAL A 351 12.13 13.44 27.32
CA VAL A 351 12.07 14.83 26.82
C VAL A 351 12.46 14.90 25.34
N LEU A 352 13.60 14.30 24.97
CA LEU A 352 14.09 14.34 23.60
C LEU A 352 13.13 13.65 22.63
N SER A 353 12.57 12.50 23.00
CA SER A 353 11.59 11.82 22.15
C SER A 353 10.35 12.67 21.90
N HIS A 354 9.88 13.43 22.91
CA HIS A 354 8.75 14.33 22.76
C HIS A 354 9.11 15.59 21.96
N ALA A 355 10.28 16.16 22.19
CA ALA A 355 10.81 17.30 21.46
C ALA A 355 10.91 16.98 19.96
N LEU A 356 11.63 15.90 19.63
CA LEU A 356 11.90 15.48 18.26
C LEU A 356 10.65 15.02 17.51
N LEU A 357 9.69 14.35 18.17
CA LEU A 357 8.43 14.00 17.55
C LEU A 357 7.66 15.26 17.11
N ARG A 358 7.52 16.28 17.96
CA ARG A 358 6.84 17.51 17.53
C ARG A 358 7.63 18.29 16.47
N ILE A 359 8.95 18.24 16.50
CA ILE A 359 9.77 18.86 15.45
C ILE A 359 9.54 18.13 14.11
N ALA A 360 9.39 16.80 14.14
CA ALA A 360 9.03 15.99 12.97
C ALA A 360 7.59 16.24 12.49
N GLU A 361 6.63 16.46 13.39
CA GLU A 361 5.24 16.81 13.02
C GLU A 361 5.12 18.21 12.40
N ASN A 362 5.92 19.17 12.89
CA ASN A 362 5.88 20.57 12.42
C ASN A 362 6.98 20.89 11.39
N ASN A 363 7.52 19.88 10.72
CA ASN A 363 8.75 19.89 9.93
C ASN A 363 8.86 21.04 8.91
N THR A 364 9.25 22.23 9.38
CA THR A 364 9.32 23.44 8.57
C THR A 364 10.48 23.36 7.58
N GLN A 365 10.33 24.02 6.41
CA GLN A 365 11.43 24.19 5.45
C GLN A 365 12.66 24.76 6.18
N GLY A 366 13.80 24.05 6.15
CA GLY A 366 15.05 24.48 6.79
C GLY A 366 15.60 23.58 7.91
N LEU A 367 14.93 22.47 8.27
CA LEU A 367 15.42 21.51 9.28
C LEU A 367 16.22 20.33 8.70
N ASP A 368 16.39 20.24 7.39
CA ASP A 368 17.10 19.14 6.72
C ASP A 368 18.52 18.94 7.23
N ALA A 369 19.27 20.03 7.34
CA ALA A 369 20.65 19.99 7.83
C ALA A 369 20.71 19.43 9.27
N PHE A 370 19.73 19.75 10.10
CA PHE A 370 19.64 19.22 11.47
C PHE A 370 19.37 17.71 11.46
N TRP A 371 18.37 17.27 10.67
CA TRP A 371 17.99 15.86 10.58
C TRP A 371 19.13 14.98 10.08
N LEU A 372 19.80 15.43 9.02
CA LEU A 372 20.90 14.69 8.39
C LEU A 372 22.17 14.70 9.25
N LYS A 373 22.50 15.82 9.92
CA LYS A 373 23.73 15.91 10.73
C LYS A 373 23.63 15.14 12.04
N GLN A 374 22.51 15.24 12.76
CA GLN A 374 22.41 14.67 14.10
C GLN A 374 21.03 14.17 14.52
N GLY A 375 19.93 14.75 14.02
CA GLY A 375 18.58 14.39 14.46
C GLY A 375 18.26 12.90 14.26
N THR A 376 18.63 12.36 13.09
CA THR A 376 18.48 10.92 12.79
C THR A 376 19.25 10.05 13.77
N SER A 377 20.53 10.36 14.02
CA SER A 377 21.37 9.62 14.97
C SER A 377 20.81 9.61 16.39
N VAL A 378 20.23 10.74 16.84
CA VAL A 378 19.57 10.82 18.14
C VAL A 378 18.31 9.95 18.17
N MET A 379 17.46 10.00 17.14
CA MET A 379 16.28 9.11 17.06
C MET A 379 16.68 7.63 17.06
N LEU A 380 17.72 7.26 16.32
CA LEU A 380 18.25 5.89 16.28
C LEU A 380 18.82 5.41 17.62
N ARG A 381 19.27 6.33 18.48
CA ARG A 381 19.61 6.03 19.87
C ARG A 381 18.35 5.85 20.72
N LEU A 382 17.34 6.70 20.54
CA LEU A 382 16.10 6.67 21.33
C LEU A 382 15.25 5.42 21.05
N ILE A 383 15.22 4.90 19.82
CA ILE A 383 14.56 3.60 19.53
C ILE A 383 15.21 2.42 20.28
N LYS A 384 16.45 2.57 20.78
CA LYS A 384 17.16 1.59 21.60
C LYS A 384 16.98 1.83 23.11
N SER A 385 16.14 2.80 23.50
CA SER A 385 15.85 3.10 24.91
C SER A 385 15.21 1.91 25.63
N MET A 386 15.39 1.87 26.95
CA MET A 386 14.71 0.90 27.83
C MET A 386 13.23 1.25 28.07
N GLN A 387 12.82 2.48 27.74
CA GLN A 387 11.47 2.98 27.94
C GLN A 387 10.60 2.76 26.69
N GLU A 388 9.50 2.04 26.87
CA GLU A 388 8.55 1.74 25.79
C GLU A 388 8.02 3.01 25.11
N ASP A 389 7.57 3.99 25.88
CA ASP A 389 6.98 5.22 25.33
C ASP A 389 8.01 6.06 24.54
N VAL A 390 9.30 5.92 24.88
CA VAL A 390 10.40 6.56 24.13
C VAL A 390 10.64 5.83 22.81
N GLN A 391 10.65 4.50 22.83
CA GLN A 391 10.78 3.69 21.62
C GLN A 391 9.64 3.97 20.64
N GLU A 392 8.40 4.00 21.14
CA GLU A 392 7.21 4.33 20.35
C GLU A 392 7.33 5.71 19.71
N ARG A 393 7.52 6.78 20.50
CA ARG A 393 7.63 8.14 19.95
C ARG A 393 8.81 8.31 19.01
N ALA A 394 9.95 7.66 19.27
CA ALA A 394 11.10 7.74 18.38
C ALA A 394 10.84 7.02 17.05
N ALA A 395 10.17 5.86 17.07
CA ALA A 395 9.75 5.17 15.85
C ALA A 395 8.69 5.97 15.08
N THR A 396 7.69 6.55 15.76
CA THR A 396 6.71 7.45 15.16
C THR A 396 7.41 8.66 14.53
N ALA A 397 8.36 9.28 15.23
CA ALA A 397 9.06 10.44 14.72
C ALA A 397 9.92 10.10 13.49
N LEU A 398 10.55 8.91 13.46
CA LEU A 398 11.23 8.38 12.27
C LEU A 398 10.27 8.13 11.11
N ALA A 399 9.05 7.65 11.38
CA ALA A 399 8.02 7.46 10.36
C ALA A 399 7.50 8.79 9.81
N THR A 400 7.36 9.81 10.65
CA THR A 400 6.80 11.12 10.30
C THR A 400 7.80 12.00 9.55
N PHE A 401 9.05 12.13 10.05
CA PHE A 401 9.98 13.11 9.46
C PHE A 401 10.47 12.75 8.05
N VAL A 402 10.38 11.48 7.64
CA VAL A 402 10.73 11.06 6.28
C VAL A 402 9.64 11.43 5.29
N VAL A 403 8.39 11.60 5.72
CA VAL A 403 7.28 11.95 4.84
C VAL A 403 7.30 13.44 4.55
N VAL A 404 7.21 13.80 3.27
CA VAL A 404 7.20 15.20 2.80
C VAL A 404 5.80 15.64 2.39
N ASP A 405 5.00 14.69 1.89
CA ASP A 405 3.63 14.92 1.47
C ASP A 405 2.78 13.71 1.88
N ASP A 406 1.86 13.93 2.82
CA ASP A 406 0.94 12.92 3.32
C ASP A 406 -0.11 12.52 2.26
N GLU A 407 -0.50 13.44 1.36
CA GLU A 407 -1.51 13.17 0.34
C GLU A 407 -0.96 12.25 -0.75
N ASN A 408 0.29 12.48 -1.16
CA ASN A 408 0.96 11.71 -2.19
C ASN A 408 1.86 10.58 -1.64
N ALA A 409 1.88 10.40 -0.32
CA ALA A 409 2.73 9.43 0.39
C ALA A 409 4.22 9.49 -0.02
N THR A 410 4.74 10.68 -0.30
CA THR A 410 6.12 10.85 -0.78
C THR A 410 7.09 10.97 0.39
N VAL A 411 8.28 10.40 0.22
CA VAL A 411 9.34 10.44 1.23
C VAL A 411 10.58 11.15 0.73
N ASP A 412 11.27 11.85 1.64
CA ASP A 412 12.58 12.44 1.39
C ASP A 412 13.64 11.34 1.34
N SER A 413 14.22 11.12 0.16
CA SER A 413 15.25 10.09 -0.05
C SER A 413 16.48 10.29 0.84
N SER A 414 16.93 11.53 1.06
CA SER A 414 18.13 11.80 1.86
C SER A 414 17.92 11.43 3.32
N ARG A 415 16.74 11.76 3.86
CA ARG A 415 16.36 11.41 5.24
C ARG A 415 16.16 9.91 5.38
N ALA A 416 15.50 9.25 4.42
CA ALA A 416 15.31 7.80 4.44
C ALA A 416 16.65 7.04 4.38
N GLU A 417 17.56 7.46 3.50
CA GLU A 417 18.90 6.88 3.38
C GLU A 417 19.76 7.13 4.63
N ALA A 418 19.62 8.30 5.29
CA ALA A 418 20.30 8.56 6.55
C ALA A 418 19.87 7.58 7.66
N VAL A 419 18.57 7.23 7.74
CA VAL A 419 18.07 6.20 8.65
C VAL A 419 18.70 4.84 8.32
N MET A 420 18.76 4.49 7.04
CA MET A 420 19.36 3.24 6.58
C MET A 420 20.85 3.15 6.93
N HIS A 421 21.66 4.15 6.55
CA HIS A 421 23.09 4.19 6.82
C HIS A 421 23.43 4.24 8.31
N GLY A 422 22.54 4.78 9.14
CA GLY A 422 22.67 4.74 10.60
C GLY A 422 22.37 3.38 11.25
N GLY A 423 22.04 2.34 10.47
CA GLY A 423 21.62 1.04 11.00
C GLY A 423 20.19 1.03 11.55
N GLY A 424 19.36 1.96 11.07
CA GLY A 424 17.97 2.11 11.50
C GLY A 424 17.07 0.95 11.07
N ILE A 425 17.31 0.38 9.88
CA ILE A 425 16.51 -0.74 9.37
C ILE A 425 16.56 -1.91 10.34
N ARG A 426 17.76 -2.38 10.70
CA ARG A 426 17.90 -3.48 11.66
C ARG A 426 17.21 -3.20 13.00
N SER A 427 17.40 -1.99 13.51
CA SER A 427 16.85 -1.58 14.81
C SER A 427 15.32 -1.56 14.78
N LEU A 428 14.71 -1.05 13.71
CA LEU A 428 13.26 -1.05 13.52
C LEU A 428 12.72 -2.47 13.33
N LEU A 429 13.42 -3.33 12.59
CA LEU A 429 13.03 -4.74 12.43
C LEU A 429 13.08 -5.50 13.77
N ASP A 430 14.03 -5.19 14.65
CA ASP A 430 14.09 -5.78 15.99
C ASP A 430 12.94 -5.27 16.88
N LEU A 431 12.58 -3.99 16.79
CA LEU A 431 11.38 -3.45 17.45
C LEU A 431 10.08 -4.07 16.91
N ALA A 432 9.99 -4.30 15.60
CA ALA A 432 8.85 -4.96 14.96
C ALA A 432 8.64 -6.41 15.44
N ARG A 433 9.70 -7.07 15.96
CA ARG A 433 9.63 -8.40 16.60
C ARG A 433 9.24 -8.36 18.09
N SER A 434 9.17 -7.18 18.70
CA SER A 434 8.79 -6.99 20.11
C SER A 434 7.44 -7.63 20.42
N SER A 435 7.15 -8.03 21.66
CA SER A 435 5.80 -8.51 22.04
C SER A 435 4.82 -7.38 22.36
N ARG A 436 5.25 -6.12 22.26
CA ARG A 436 4.51 -4.92 22.61
C ARG A 436 3.86 -4.32 21.37
N GLU A 437 2.53 -4.36 21.30
CA GLU A 437 1.78 -4.02 20.09
C GLU A 437 1.95 -2.55 19.67
N GLY A 438 2.09 -1.61 20.64
CA GLY A 438 2.36 -0.20 20.33
C GLY A 438 3.68 -0.02 19.59
N VAL A 439 4.78 -0.49 20.18
CA VAL A 439 6.12 -0.51 19.55
C VAL A 439 6.13 -1.25 18.21
N GLN A 440 5.47 -2.42 18.14
CA GLN A 440 5.37 -3.17 16.88
C GLN A 440 4.73 -2.35 15.77
N SER A 441 3.62 -1.66 16.07
CA SER A 441 2.87 -0.87 15.11
C SER A 441 3.69 0.32 14.60
N GLU A 442 4.30 1.09 15.52
CA GLU A 442 5.10 2.26 15.14
C GLU A 442 6.37 1.87 14.37
N ALA A 443 7.00 0.75 14.73
CA ALA A 443 8.15 0.23 13.99
C ALA A 443 7.75 -0.24 12.57
N ALA A 444 6.64 -0.97 12.45
CA ALA A 444 6.12 -1.40 11.15
C ALA A 444 5.75 -0.21 10.26
N LYS A 445 5.14 0.84 10.84
CA LYS A 445 4.82 2.09 10.14
C LYS A 445 6.09 2.79 9.62
N ALA A 446 7.11 2.92 10.46
CA ALA A 446 8.38 3.49 10.06
C ALA A 446 9.02 2.70 8.91
N ILE A 447 9.02 1.36 8.99
CA ILE A 447 9.52 0.49 7.92
C ILE A 447 8.71 0.68 6.64
N ALA A 448 7.38 0.77 6.74
CA ALA A 448 6.50 0.95 5.59
C ALA A 448 6.82 2.26 4.86
N ASN A 449 6.86 3.39 5.58
CA ASN A 449 7.18 4.70 5.00
C ASN A 449 8.58 4.70 4.38
N LEU A 450 9.59 4.19 5.09
CA LEU A 450 10.96 4.08 4.59
C LEU A 450 11.05 3.25 3.29
N SER A 451 10.22 2.22 3.14
CA SER A 451 10.21 1.33 1.97
C SER A 451 9.60 1.95 0.71
N VAL A 452 9.13 3.22 0.75
CA VAL A 452 8.79 3.97 -0.46
C VAL A 452 10.07 4.30 -1.26
N ASN A 453 11.22 4.48 -0.59
CA ASN A 453 12.51 4.61 -1.25
C ASN A 453 13.04 3.22 -1.67
N ALA A 454 13.44 3.08 -2.95
CA ALA A 454 13.84 1.79 -3.52
C ALA A 454 15.11 1.18 -2.89
N GLU A 455 16.12 2.00 -2.56
CA GLU A 455 17.35 1.50 -1.91
C GLU A 455 17.06 1.03 -0.49
N VAL A 456 16.20 1.76 0.23
CA VAL A 456 15.77 1.36 1.57
C VAL A 456 14.89 0.11 1.53
N ALA A 457 13.98 0.00 0.55
CA ALA A 457 13.17 -1.20 0.32
C ALA A 457 14.05 -2.44 0.12
N LYS A 458 15.13 -2.31 -0.67
CA LYS A 458 16.12 -3.36 -0.88
C LYS A 458 16.88 -3.70 0.41
N ALA A 459 17.26 -2.72 1.22
CA ALA A 459 17.86 -2.96 2.53
C ALA A 459 16.90 -3.71 3.48
N VAL A 460 15.63 -3.30 3.52
CA VAL A 460 14.58 -3.99 4.30
C VAL A 460 14.43 -5.44 3.85
N ALA A 461 14.41 -5.70 2.54
CA ALA A 461 14.31 -7.05 1.98
C ALA A 461 15.53 -7.92 2.36
N THR A 462 16.75 -7.39 2.17
CA THR A 462 18.00 -8.11 2.47
C THR A 462 18.19 -8.41 3.95
N GLU A 463 17.71 -7.55 4.84
CA GLU A 463 17.74 -7.77 6.29
C GLU A 463 16.61 -8.71 6.80
N GLY A 464 15.82 -9.30 5.90
CA GLY A 464 14.77 -10.26 6.21
C GLY A 464 13.44 -9.62 6.62
N GLY A 465 13.23 -8.34 6.32
CA GLY A 465 12.02 -7.60 6.68
C GLY A 465 10.75 -8.13 6.04
N ILE A 466 10.81 -8.70 4.83
CA ILE A 466 9.67 -9.34 4.16
C ILE A 466 9.05 -10.43 5.05
N ASN A 467 9.86 -11.31 5.66
CA ASN A 467 9.37 -12.37 6.53
C ASN A 467 8.72 -11.82 7.82
N ILE A 468 9.27 -10.74 8.37
CA ILE A 468 8.72 -10.09 9.57
C ILE A 468 7.36 -9.48 9.23
N LEU A 469 7.28 -8.68 8.16
CA LEU A 469 6.05 -8.01 7.75
C LEU A 469 4.98 -9.04 7.34
N ALA A 470 5.33 -10.11 6.65
CA ALA A 470 4.40 -11.22 6.35
C ALA A 470 3.87 -11.88 7.65
N GLY A 471 4.71 -12.02 8.67
CA GLY A 471 4.30 -12.49 10.00
C GLY A 471 3.35 -11.52 10.71
N LEU A 472 3.68 -10.22 10.69
CA LEU A 472 2.89 -9.15 11.33
C LEU A 472 1.57 -8.88 10.61
N ALA A 473 1.47 -9.10 9.30
CA ALA A 473 0.20 -9.04 8.55
C ALA A 473 -0.83 -10.06 9.09
N ARG A 474 -0.37 -11.17 9.69
CA ARG A 474 -1.25 -12.15 10.36
C ARG A 474 -1.61 -11.74 11.80
N SER A 475 -1.18 -10.56 12.25
CA SER A 475 -1.48 -10.06 13.58
C SER A 475 -2.98 -9.95 13.80
N PRO A 476 -3.45 -10.30 15.01
CA PRO A 476 -4.83 -10.08 15.36
C PRO A 476 -5.07 -8.64 15.85
N ASN A 477 -4.02 -7.85 16.07
CA ASN A 477 -4.10 -6.40 16.26
C ASN A 477 -4.18 -5.73 14.89
N ARG A 478 -5.20 -4.89 14.73
CA ARG A 478 -5.50 -4.25 13.46
C ARG A 478 -4.40 -3.31 13.01
N TRP A 479 -3.91 -2.44 13.88
CA TRP A 479 -2.91 -1.42 13.53
C TRP A 479 -1.60 -2.08 13.10
N VAL A 480 -1.16 -3.11 13.83
CA VAL A 480 0.02 -3.90 13.43
C VAL A 480 -0.17 -4.54 12.05
N ALA A 481 -1.34 -5.13 11.79
CA ALA A 481 -1.63 -5.75 10.49
C ALA A 481 -1.74 -4.72 9.36
N GLU A 482 -2.30 -3.55 9.65
CA GLU A 482 -2.43 -2.42 8.72
C GLU A 482 -1.06 -1.94 8.23
N GLU A 483 -0.18 -1.63 9.18
CA GLU A 483 1.16 -1.12 8.88
C GLU A 483 2.03 -2.18 8.20
N ALA A 484 1.89 -3.44 8.60
CA ALA A 484 2.57 -4.56 7.94
C ALA A 484 2.10 -4.75 6.49
N ALA A 485 0.80 -4.64 6.22
CA ALA A 485 0.27 -4.67 4.86
C ALA A 485 0.78 -3.48 4.04
N GLY A 486 0.91 -2.29 4.64
CA GLY A 486 1.50 -1.10 4.01
C GLY A 486 2.95 -1.31 3.61
N GLY A 487 3.77 -1.88 4.50
CA GLY A 487 5.15 -2.23 4.17
C GLY A 487 5.25 -3.27 3.04
N LEU A 488 4.38 -4.28 3.03
CA LEU A 488 4.31 -5.26 1.94
C LEU A 488 3.86 -4.63 0.62
N TRP A 489 2.93 -3.66 0.65
CA TRP A 489 2.52 -2.92 -0.53
C TRP A 489 3.71 -2.18 -1.13
N ASN A 490 4.43 -1.39 -0.34
CA ASN A 490 5.59 -0.63 -0.82
C ASN A 490 6.70 -1.56 -1.35
N LEU A 491 7.00 -2.65 -0.65
CA LEU A 491 7.99 -3.63 -1.11
C LEU A 491 7.58 -4.32 -2.42
N SER A 492 6.28 -4.58 -2.62
CA SER A 492 5.74 -5.26 -3.81
C SER A 492 5.80 -4.43 -5.10
N VAL A 493 6.14 -3.14 -5.01
CA VAL A 493 6.42 -2.29 -6.18
C VAL A 493 7.69 -2.77 -6.90
N GLY A 494 8.70 -3.26 -6.17
CA GLY A 494 9.93 -3.80 -6.75
C GLY A 494 9.73 -5.23 -7.28
N GLU A 495 9.99 -5.44 -8.57
CA GLU A 495 9.83 -6.75 -9.24
C GLU A 495 10.69 -7.85 -8.57
N GLU A 496 11.89 -7.51 -8.12
CA GLU A 496 12.82 -8.42 -7.45
C GLU A 496 12.31 -8.93 -6.09
N HIS A 497 11.37 -8.23 -5.45
CA HIS A 497 10.84 -8.58 -4.14
C HIS A 497 9.61 -9.49 -4.21
N LYS A 498 8.84 -9.46 -5.31
CA LYS A 498 7.56 -10.16 -5.43
C LYS A 498 7.67 -11.66 -5.14
N GLY A 499 8.71 -12.31 -5.66
CA GLY A 499 9.00 -13.71 -5.39
C GLY A 499 9.21 -14.00 -3.90
N ALA A 500 10.04 -13.20 -3.22
CA ALA A 500 10.32 -13.34 -1.79
C ALA A 500 9.08 -13.05 -0.92
N ILE A 501 8.27 -12.06 -1.29
CA ILE A 501 6.98 -11.76 -0.65
C ILE A 501 6.05 -12.98 -0.73
N ALA A 502 5.96 -13.58 -1.91
CA ALA A 502 5.15 -14.77 -2.12
C ALA A 502 5.68 -16.00 -1.36
N ASP A 503 6.99 -16.19 -1.27
CA ASP A 503 7.60 -17.33 -0.57
C ASP A 503 7.55 -17.19 0.95
N ALA A 504 7.46 -15.97 1.49
CA ALA A 504 7.18 -15.70 2.91
C ALA A 504 5.73 -16.00 3.32
N GLY A 505 4.87 -16.38 2.37
CA GLY A 505 3.44 -16.60 2.57
C GLY A 505 2.65 -15.32 2.85
N ALA A 506 3.13 -14.18 2.36
CA ALA A 506 2.46 -12.89 2.54
C ALA A 506 1.15 -12.84 1.75
N ILE A 507 1.06 -13.48 0.58
CA ILE A 507 -0.15 -13.51 -0.24
C ILE A 507 -1.33 -14.06 0.56
N GLU A 508 -1.18 -15.19 1.22
CA GLU A 508 -2.22 -15.80 2.05
C GLU A 508 -2.61 -14.90 3.22
N ALA A 509 -1.64 -14.21 3.82
CA ALA A 509 -1.91 -13.25 4.90
C ALA A 509 -2.71 -12.04 4.40
N LEU A 510 -2.40 -11.50 3.22
CA LEU A 510 -3.10 -10.37 2.62
C LEU A 510 -4.51 -10.75 2.18
N VAL A 511 -4.71 -11.94 1.62
CA VAL A 511 -6.05 -12.46 1.28
C VAL A 511 -6.89 -12.65 2.54
N ASP A 512 -6.32 -13.23 3.60
CA ASP A 512 -6.99 -13.36 4.90
C ASP A 512 -7.40 -11.98 5.46
N LEU A 513 -6.56 -10.95 5.34
CA LEU A 513 -6.88 -9.59 5.78
C LEU A 513 -8.03 -8.97 4.99
N ALA A 514 -8.04 -9.12 3.67
CA ALA A 514 -9.09 -8.63 2.78
C ALA A 514 -10.47 -9.21 3.13
N LEU A 515 -10.53 -10.42 3.68
CA LEU A 515 -11.77 -11.09 4.08
C LEU A 515 -12.18 -10.83 5.54
N LYS A 516 -11.24 -10.45 6.40
CA LYS A 516 -11.42 -10.46 7.87
C LYS A 516 -12.14 -9.23 8.42
N TRP A 517 -12.02 -8.06 7.78
CA TRP A 517 -12.48 -6.78 8.34
C TRP A 517 -13.54 -6.11 7.45
N PRO A 518 -14.82 -6.53 7.51
CA PRO A 518 -15.84 -6.05 6.58
C PRO A 518 -16.32 -4.61 6.81
N ALA A 519 -16.07 -3.99 7.99
CA ALA A 519 -16.48 -2.62 8.28
C ALA A 519 -15.52 -1.90 9.23
N GLY A 520 -15.28 -0.61 8.96
CA GLY A 520 -14.43 0.27 9.75
C GLY A 520 -12.94 -0.02 9.61
N GLY A 521 -12.54 -0.90 8.68
CA GLY A 521 -11.20 -1.47 8.43
C GLY A 521 -10.49 -0.96 7.18
N GLU A 522 -10.97 0.14 6.59
CA GLU A 522 -10.70 0.55 5.20
C GLU A 522 -9.21 0.66 4.90
N GLY A 523 -8.42 1.28 5.79
CA GLY A 523 -6.97 1.40 5.63
C GLY A 523 -6.21 0.07 5.58
N VAL A 524 -6.70 -1.00 6.24
CA VAL A 524 -6.13 -2.36 6.14
C VAL A 524 -6.50 -2.97 4.80
N LEU A 525 -7.77 -2.83 4.40
CA LEU A 525 -8.29 -3.42 3.17
C LEU A 525 -7.62 -2.81 1.94
N GLU A 526 -7.43 -1.50 1.93
CA GLU A 526 -6.78 -0.77 0.85
C GLU A 526 -5.33 -1.21 0.70
N ARG A 527 -4.57 -1.24 1.79
CA ARG A 527 -3.17 -1.69 1.77
C ARG A 527 -3.04 -3.15 1.34
N ALA A 528 -3.95 -4.01 1.80
CA ALA A 528 -3.95 -5.41 1.40
C ALA A 528 -4.28 -5.59 -0.08
N ALA A 529 -5.32 -4.91 -0.58
CA ALA A 529 -5.70 -4.94 -1.99
C ALA A 529 -4.60 -4.34 -2.89
N GLY A 530 -3.97 -3.24 -2.47
CA GLY A 530 -2.89 -2.58 -3.20
C GLY A 530 -1.65 -3.48 -3.35
N ALA A 531 -1.25 -4.16 -2.27
CA ALA A 531 -0.19 -5.16 -2.31
C ALA A 531 -0.55 -6.35 -3.22
N LEU A 532 -1.78 -6.87 -3.12
CA LEU A 532 -2.25 -7.95 -3.98
C LEU A 532 -2.30 -7.55 -5.45
N ALA A 533 -2.65 -6.30 -5.76
CA ALA A 533 -2.68 -5.79 -7.11
C ALA A 533 -1.27 -5.73 -7.73
N ASN A 534 -0.27 -5.28 -6.97
CA ASN A 534 1.13 -5.27 -7.42
C ASN A 534 1.66 -6.69 -7.64
N LEU A 535 1.34 -7.61 -6.72
CA LEU A 535 1.72 -9.03 -6.84
C LEU A 535 1.01 -9.71 -8.02
N ALA A 536 -0.25 -9.35 -8.31
CA ALA A 536 -0.99 -9.88 -9.44
C ALA A 536 -0.43 -9.44 -10.81
N ALA A 537 0.40 -8.38 -10.86
CA ALA A 537 1.07 -7.96 -12.09
C ALA A 537 2.20 -8.91 -12.51
N ASP A 538 2.69 -9.78 -11.62
CA ASP A 538 3.68 -10.84 -11.94
C ASP A 538 2.98 -12.17 -12.26
N ASP A 539 3.40 -12.84 -13.34
CA ASP A 539 2.80 -14.10 -13.83
C ASP A 539 2.73 -15.19 -12.76
N LYS A 540 3.83 -15.41 -12.01
CA LYS A 540 3.91 -16.49 -11.01
C LYS A 540 3.11 -16.14 -9.76
N CYS A 541 3.18 -14.88 -9.32
CA CYS A 541 2.48 -14.40 -8.14
C CYS A 541 0.97 -14.31 -8.38
N SER A 542 0.53 -13.94 -9.57
CA SER A 542 -0.90 -13.90 -9.93
C SER A 542 -1.58 -15.27 -9.75
N MET A 543 -0.92 -16.36 -10.12
CA MET A 543 -1.40 -17.73 -9.87
C MET A 543 -1.49 -18.04 -8.37
N LYS A 544 -0.49 -17.63 -7.58
CA LYS A 544 -0.51 -17.80 -6.12
C LYS A 544 -1.65 -16.99 -5.49
N VAL A 545 -1.88 -15.75 -5.93
CA VAL A 545 -3.00 -14.91 -5.48
C VAL A 545 -4.34 -15.59 -5.75
N ALA A 546 -4.55 -16.09 -6.97
CA ALA A 546 -5.78 -16.80 -7.31
C ALA A 546 -5.97 -18.08 -6.48
N ASN A 547 -4.93 -18.91 -6.36
CA ASN A 547 -4.95 -20.16 -5.59
C ASN A 547 -5.19 -19.95 -4.08
N ALA A 548 -4.76 -18.81 -3.54
CA ALA A 548 -4.99 -18.43 -2.15
C ALA A 548 -6.42 -17.96 -1.88
N GLY A 549 -7.29 -17.86 -2.91
CA GLY A 549 -8.65 -17.32 -2.79
C GLY A 549 -8.74 -15.80 -3.01
N GLY A 550 -7.71 -15.19 -3.59
CA GLY A 550 -7.65 -13.74 -3.83
C GLY A 550 -8.76 -13.23 -4.74
N VAL A 551 -9.20 -14.01 -5.74
CA VAL A 551 -10.31 -13.61 -6.63
C VAL A 551 -11.59 -13.34 -5.83
N ASN A 552 -12.01 -14.27 -4.98
CA ASN A 552 -13.20 -14.11 -4.13
C ASN A 552 -13.05 -12.91 -3.17
N ALA A 553 -11.88 -12.75 -2.55
CA ALA A 553 -11.61 -11.64 -1.65
C ALA A 553 -11.72 -10.27 -2.34
N LEU A 554 -11.10 -10.12 -3.51
CA LEU A 554 -11.09 -8.88 -4.27
C LEU A 554 -12.48 -8.56 -4.84
N VAL A 555 -13.24 -9.57 -5.29
CA VAL A 555 -14.64 -9.38 -5.72
C VAL A 555 -15.53 -8.93 -4.56
N ASN A 556 -15.35 -9.50 -3.36
CA ASN A 556 -16.08 -9.04 -2.17
C ASN A 556 -15.78 -7.57 -1.86
N LEU A 557 -14.51 -7.16 -1.94
CA LEU A 557 -14.12 -5.76 -1.74
C LEU A 557 -14.74 -4.83 -2.78
N ALA A 558 -14.64 -5.17 -4.06
CA ALA A 558 -15.22 -4.40 -5.17
C ALA A 558 -16.75 -4.26 -5.03
N ARG A 559 -17.43 -5.30 -4.53
CA ARG A 559 -18.89 -5.36 -4.45
C ARG A 559 -19.47 -4.66 -3.21
N PHE A 560 -18.82 -4.83 -2.05
CA PHE A 560 -19.42 -4.46 -0.76
C PHE A 560 -18.72 -3.30 -0.05
N CYS A 561 -17.46 -3.02 -0.35
CA CYS A 561 -16.79 -1.86 0.22
C CYS A 561 -17.33 -0.57 -0.43
N LYS A 562 -17.39 0.51 0.35
CA LYS A 562 -17.82 1.84 -0.10
C LYS A 562 -16.66 2.83 -0.27
N HIS A 563 -15.48 2.47 0.22
CA HIS A 563 -14.31 3.35 0.19
C HIS A 563 -13.65 3.25 -1.18
N GLU A 564 -13.45 4.40 -1.86
CA GLU A 564 -13.03 4.38 -3.26
C GLU A 564 -11.61 3.87 -3.43
N GLY A 565 -10.69 4.19 -2.51
CA GLY A 565 -9.34 3.62 -2.51
C GLY A 565 -9.33 2.09 -2.47
N VAL A 566 -10.22 1.47 -1.68
CA VAL A 566 -10.33 0.00 -1.62
C VAL A 566 -10.89 -0.56 -2.92
N GLN A 567 -11.93 0.07 -3.48
CA GLN A 567 -12.55 -0.36 -4.73
C GLN A 567 -11.57 -0.23 -5.91
N GLU A 568 -10.79 0.85 -5.96
CA GLU A 568 -9.77 1.08 -6.98
C GLU A 568 -8.70 -0.02 -6.92
N GLN A 569 -8.11 -0.26 -5.75
CA GLN A 569 -7.09 -1.29 -5.61
C GLN A 569 -7.64 -2.70 -5.89
N ALA A 570 -8.89 -2.98 -5.51
CA ALA A 570 -9.55 -4.25 -5.81
C ALA A 570 -9.78 -4.43 -7.32
N ALA A 571 -10.30 -3.42 -8.01
CA ALA A 571 -10.50 -3.45 -9.46
C ALA A 571 -9.16 -3.58 -10.21
N ARG A 572 -8.11 -2.86 -9.76
CA ARG A 572 -6.76 -2.96 -10.30
C ARG A 572 -6.19 -4.37 -10.16
N ALA A 573 -6.37 -5.00 -8.99
CA ALA A 573 -5.94 -6.37 -8.78
C ALA A 573 -6.69 -7.36 -9.69
N LEU A 574 -8.00 -7.20 -9.86
CA LEU A 574 -8.81 -8.03 -10.77
C LEU A 574 -8.38 -7.83 -12.23
N ALA A 575 -8.06 -6.59 -12.64
CA ALA A 575 -7.53 -6.29 -13.96
C ALA A 575 -6.19 -7.00 -14.20
N ASN A 576 -5.27 -6.94 -13.25
CA ASN A 576 -3.97 -7.61 -13.33
C ASN A 576 -4.10 -9.15 -13.35
N LEU A 577 -5.00 -9.71 -12.53
CA LEU A 577 -5.32 -11.14 -12.55
C LEU A 577 -5.87 -11.58 -13.91
N ALA A 578 -6.65 -10.73 -14.59
CA ALA A 578 -7.24 -11.03 -15.89
C ALA A 578 -6.28 -10.78 -17.08
N ALA A 579 -5.19 -10.03 -16.89
CA ALA A 579 -4.27 -9.61 -17.96
C ALA A 579 -3.39 -10.75 -18.51
N HIS A 580 -3.10 -11.76 -17.68
CA HIS A 580 -2.21 -12.85 -18.02
C HIS A 580 -2.93 -13.90 -18.90
N GLY A 581 -2.37 -14.16 -20.09
CA GLY A 581 -3.02 -14.87 -21.20
C GLY A 581 -3.40 -16.35 -20.95
N ASP A 582 -3.74 -17.06 -22.05
CA ASP A 582 -4.38 -18.39 -22.07
C ASP A 582 -3.77 -19.47 -21.15
N SER A 583 -2.51 -19.33 -20.71
CA SER A 583 -1.80 -20.29 -19.85
C SER A 583 -2.13 -20.19 -18.36
N ASN A 584 -2.73 -19.09 -17.88
CA ASN A 584 -2.87 -18.80 -16.45
C ASN A 584 -4.30 -19.07 -15.91
N GLY A 585 -5.34 -19.09 -16.74
CA GLY A 585 -6.71 -19.45 -16.31
C GLY A 585 -7.39 -18.51 -15.30
N ASN A 586 -6.70 -17.50 -14.76
CA ASN A 586 -7.28 -16.53 -13.82
C ASN A 586 -8.34 -15.65 -14.48
N ASN A 587 -8.19 -15.29 -15.75
CA ASN A 587 -9.21 -14.55 -16.51
C ASN A 587 -10.58 -15.28 -16.45
N ALA A 588 -10.58 -16.59 -16.71
CA ALA A 588 -11.77 -17.43 -16.59
C ALA A 588 -12.19 -17.68 -15.12
N ALA A 589 -11.28 -17.57 -14.15
CA ALA A 589 -11.62 -17.66 -12.73
C ALA A 589 -12.37 -16.40 -12.26
N VAL A 590 -11.86 -15.21 -12.60
CA VAL A 590 -12.49 -13.92 -12.29
C VAL A 590 -13.88 -13.83 -12.93
N GLY A 591 -14.00 -14.15 -14.22
CA GLY A 591 -15.30 -14.09 -14.91
C GLY A 591 -16.34 -15.12 -14.42
N ARG A 592 -15.92 -16.21 -13.76
CA ARG A 592 -16.83 -17.18 -13.14
C ARG A 592 -17.16 -16.86 -11.69
N GLU A 593 -16.46 -15.92 -11.06
CA GLU A 593 -16.71 -15.55 -9.67
C GLU A 593 -18.04 -14.80 -9.57
N ALA A 594 -18.89 -15.25 -8.65
CA ALA A 594 -20.27 -14.79 -8.57
C ALA A 594 -20.36 -13.29 -8.23
N GLY A 595 -21.00 -12.51 -9.10
CA GLY A 595 -21.16 -11.07 -8.91
C GLY A 595 -19.94 -10.23 -9.31
N ALA A 596 -18.89 -10.84 -9.87
CA ALA A 596 -17.67 -10.12 -10.26
C ALA A 596 -17.92 -9.15 -11.40
N LEU A 597 -18.58 -9.61 -12.47
CA LEU A 597 -18.85 -8.80 -13.66
C LEU A 597 -19.84 -7.67 -13.35
N GLU A 598 -20.91 -7.97 -12.61
CA GLU A 598 -21.90 -6.98 -12.17
C GLU A 598 -21.28 -5.91 -11.25
N ALA A 599 -20.34 -6.31 -10.38
CA ALA A 599 -19.62 -5.36 -9.55
C ALA A 599 -18.74 -4.44 -10.41
N LEU A 600 -17.95 -4.99 -11.34
CA LEU A 600 -17.08 -4.20 -12.23
C LEU A 600 -17.89 -3.25 -13.14
N VAL A 601 -18.99 -3.72 -13.72
CA VAL A 601 -19.92 -2.88 -14.51
C VAL A 601 -20.52 -1.76 -13.65
N LYS A 602 -20.87 -2.03 -12.38
CA LYS A 602 -21.34 -0.96 -11.49
C LYS A 602 -20.23 0.06 -11.18
N LEU A 603 -18.99 -0.39 -11.01
CA LEU A 603 -17.85 0.48 -10.68
C LEU A 603 -17.47 1.42 -11.83
N THR A 604 -17.77 1.10 -13.10
CA THR A 604 -17.59 2.05 -14.21
C THR A 604 -18.48 3.29 -14.10
N CYS A 605 -19.51 3.25 -13.25
CA CYS A 605 -20.38 4.38 -12.94
C CYS A 605 -20.00 5.11 -11.63
N SER A 606 -18.82 4.82 -11.06
CA SER A 606 -18.35 5.50 -9.84
C SER A 606 -18.08 6.99 -10.06
N ASN A 607 -18.21 7.81 -9.01
CA ASN A 607 -17.81 9.22 -9.05
C ASN A 607 -16.28 9.39 -9.10
N HIS A 608 -15.52 8.39 -8.68
CA HIS A 608 -14.06 8.43 -8.64
C HIS A 608 -13.43 7.93 -9.93
N GLU A 609 -12.54 8.74 -10.51
CA GLU A 609 -11.92 8.47 -11.80
C GLU A 609 -11.06 7.20 -11.80
N GLY A 610 -10.20 7.02 -10.79
CA GLY A 610 -9.34 5.83 -10.65
C GLY A 610 -10.15 4.54 -10.59
N VAL A 611 -11.25 4.52 -9.82
CA VAL A 611 -12.18 3.39 -9.76
C VAL A 611 -12.76 3.05 -11.14
N ARG A 612 -13.21 4.05 -11.91
CA ARG A 612 -13.76 3.84 -13.26
C ARG A 612 -12.69 3.30 -14.21
N GLN A 613 -11.47 3.83 -14.14
CA GLN A 613 -10.35 3.44 -14.99
C GLN A 613 -9.98 1.97 -14.77
N GLU A 614 -9.83 1.56 -13.51
CA GLU A 614 -9.45 0.19 -13.19
C GLU A 614 -10.58 -0.81 -13.45
N ALA A 615 -11.84 -0.42 -13.23
CA ALA A 615 -12.99 -1.23 -13.59
C ALA A 615 -13.10 -1.46 -15.11
N ALA A 616 -12.94 -0.40 -15.92
CA ALA A 616 -12.91 -0.52 -17.38
C ALA A 616 -11.74 -1.40 -17.87
N GLY A 617 -10.56 -1.26 -17.25
CA GLY A 617 -9.42 -2.13 -17.53
C GLY A 617 -9.65 -3.60 -17.21
N ALA A 618 -10.28 -3.88 -16.08
CA ALA A 618 -10.65 -5.25 -15.73
C ALA A 618 -11.61 -5.83 -16.76
N LEU A 619 -12.66 -5.09 -17.16
CA LEU A 619 -13.61 -5.53 -18.18
C LEU A 619 -12.95 -5.73 -19.55
N TRP A 620 -12.02 -4.84 -19.93
CA TRP A 620 -11.23 -5.01 -21.14
C TRP A 620 -10.44 -6.31 -21.11
N ASN A 621 -9.66 -6.58 -20.06
CA ASN A 621 -8.89 -7.80 -19.96
C ASN A 621 -9.80 -9.05 -19.92
N LEU A 622 -10.93 -9.00 -19.22
CA LEU A 622 -11.87 -10.12 -19.15
C LEU A 622 -12.53 -10.44 -20.50
N SER A 623 -12.69 -9.45 -21.38
CA SER A 623 -13.32 -9.64 -22.70
C SER A 623 -12.51 -10.50 -23.68
N PHE A 624 -11.26 -10.84 -23.35
CA PHE A 624 -10.45 -11.77 -24.13
C PHE A 624 -10.95 -13.23 -24.04
N ASP A 625 -11.73 -13.61 -23.02
CA ASP A 625 -12.49 -14.88 -23.00
C ASP A 625 -13.90 -14.66 -23.57
N ASP A 626 -14.29 -15.49 -24.53
CA ASP A 626 -15.58 -15.35 -25.23
C ASP A 626 -16.79 -15.48 -24.30
N ARG A 627 -16.74 -16.34 -23.27
CA ARG A 627 -17.85 -16.50 -22.32
C ARG A 627 -17.95 -15.30 -21.40
N ASN A 628 -16.81 -14.78 -20.97
CA ASN A 628 -16.77 -13.55 -20.17
C ASN A 628 -17.34 -12.37 -20.96
N ARG A 629 -17.03 -12.26 -22.26
CA ARG A 629 -17.56 -11.21 -23.13
C ARG A 629 -19.09 -11.19 -23.15
N GLU A 630 -19.71 -12.35 -23.36
CA GLU A 630 -21.17 -12.46 -23.36
C GLU A 630 -21.78 -12.22 -21.96
N ALA A 631 -21.09 -12.68 -20.91
CA ALA A 631 -21.53 -12.44 -19.54
C ALA A 631 -21.43 -10.95 -19.12
N ILE A 632 -20.41 -10.22 -19.60
CA ILE A 632 -20.28 -8.77 -19.41
C ILE A 632 -21.45 -8.05 -20.09
N ALA A 633 -21.78 -8.42 -21.32
CA ALA A 633 -22.92 -7.85 -22.04
C ALA A 633 -24.25 -8.14 -21.32
N ALA A 634 -24.46 -9.38 -20.87
CA ALA A 634 -25.66 -9.77 -20.10
C ALA A 634 -25.78 -9.02 -18.76
N ALA A 635 -24.67 -8.55 -18.19
CA ALA A 635 -24.65 -7.73 -16.98
C ALA A 635 -24.90 -6.22 -17.24
N GLY A 636 -25.17 -5.81 -18.48
CA GLY A 636 -25.35 -4.40 -18.87
C GLY A 636 -24.04 -3.65 -19.11
N GLY A 637 -22.96 -4.36 -19.40
CA GLY A 637 -21.63 -3.78 -19.59
C GLY A 637 -21.52 -2.92 -20.85
N VAL A 638 -22.29 -3.20 -21.90
CA VAL A 638 -22.26 -2.42 -23.16
C VAL A 638 -22.77 -0.99 -22.89
N GLU A 639 -23.92 -0.87 -22.26
CA GLU A 639 -24.56 0.40 -21.93
C GLU A 639 -23.67 1.22 -20.98
N ALA A 640 -23.12 0.57 -19.95
CA ALA A 640 -22.26 1.22 -18.96
C ALA A 640 -20.95 1.75 -19.58
N LEU A 641 -20.31 0.98 -20.46
CA LEU A 641 -19.06 1.37 -21.12
C LEU A 641 -19.27 2.43 -22.20
N VAL A 642 -20.39 2.40 -22.93
CA VAL A 642 -20.77 3.46 -23.86
C VAL A 642 -21.00 4.78 -23.11
N ALA A 643 -21.74 4.75 -21.99
CA ALA A 643 -21.92 5.92 -21.14
C ALA A 643 -20.59 6.44 -20.58
N LEU A 644 -19.68 5.53 -20.19
CA LEU A 644 -18.34 5.90 -19.73
C LEU A 644 -17.53 6.60 -20.84
N ALA A 645 -17.52 6.04 -22.05
CA ALA A 645 -16.81 6.61 -23.19
C ALA A 645 -17.36 8.00 -23.59
N GLN A 646 -18.68 8.22 -23.46
CA GLN A 646 -19.29 9.54 -23.65
C GLN A 646 -18.84 10.54 -22.57
N GLY A 647 -18.81 10.11 -21.31
CA GLY A 647 -18.48 10.96 -20.16
C GLY A 647 -16.99 11.24 -19.95
N CYS A 648 -16.09 10.41 -20.51
CA CYS A 648 -14.65 10.49 -20.21
C CYS A 648 -13.85 11.44 -21.11
N SER A 649 -14.50 12.23 -21.97
CA SER A 649 -13.82 13.14 -22.92
C SER A 649 -12.87 14.15 -22.25
N ASN A 650 -13.14 14.52 -20.99
CA ASN A 650 -12.31 15.41 -20.17
C ASN A 650 -11.54 14.68 -19.05
N GLY A 651 -11.62 13.35 -18.98
CA GLY A 651 -10.89 12.54 -17.99
C GLY A 651 -9.43 12.30 -18.39
N SER A 652 -8.69 11.60 -17.54
CA SER A 652 -7.32 11.18 -17.86
C SER A 652 -7.22 10.30 -19.11
N GLN A 653 -6.04 10.33 -19.75
CA GLN A 653 -5.74 9.48 -20.91
C GLN A 653 -5.91 7.99 -20.58
N GLY A 654 -5.51 7.56 -19.38
CA GLY A 654 -5.69 6.19 -18.92
C GLY A 654 -7.17 5.77 -18.85
N LEU A 655 -8.06 6.63 -18.34
CA LEU A 655 -9.50 6.35 -18.35
C LEU A 655 -10.05 6.22 -19.79
N GLN A 656 -9.66 7.14 -20.67
CA GLN A 656 -10.11 7.14 -22.06
C GLN A 656 -9.67 5.88 -22.81
N GLU A 657 -8.40 5.52 -22.67
CA GLU A 657 -7.83 4.29 -23.25
C GLU A 657 -8.56 3.05 -22.74
N ARG A 658 -8.75 2.93 -21.42
CA ARG A 658 -9.39 1.77 -20.80
C ARG A 658 -10.86 1.64 -21.20
N ALA A 659 -11.58 2.75 -21.36
CA ALA A 659 -12.96 2.76 -21.84
C ALA A 659 -13.07 2.33 -23.30
N ALA A 660 -12.24 2.90 -24.18
CA ALA A 660 -12.19 2.51 -25.59
C ALA A 660 -11.71 1.06 -25.77
N GLY A 661 -10.71 0.63 -25.01
CA GLY A 661 -10.20 -0.73 -24.99
C GLY A 661 -11.25 -1.76 -24.56
N ALA A 662 -12.04 -1.45 -23.52
CA ALA A 662 -13.13 -2.32 -23.10
C ALA A 662 -14.21 -2.48 -24.19
N LEU A 663 -14.60 -1.38 -24.86
CA LEU A 663 -15.51 -1.43 -26.01
C LEU A 663 -14.89 -2.20 -27.18
N TRP A 664 -13.60 -2.04 -27.43
CA TRP A 664 -12.86 -2.78 -28.45
C TRP A 664 -12.92 -4.29 -28.17
N GLY A 665 -12.61 -4.72 -26.95
CA GLY A 665 -12.66 -6.13 -26.57
C GLY A 665 -14.07 -6.74 -26.64
N LEU A 666 -15.11 -5.99 -26.29
CA LEU A 666 -16.50 -6.43 -26.45
C LEU A 666 -16.95 -6.50 -27.91
N SER A 667 -16.49 -5.57 -28.76
CA SER A 667 -16.89 -5.47 -30.18
C SER A 667 -16.41 -6.63 -31.06
N VAL A 668 -15.56 -7.52 -30.55
CA VAL A 668 -15.14 -8.76 -31.24
C VAL A 668 -16.34 -9.70 -31.46
N SER A 669 -17.33 -9.70 -30.56
CA SER A 669 -18.59 -10.42 -30.76
C SER A 669 -19.53 -9.62 -31.66
N GLU A 670 -20.16 -10.30 -32.63
CA GLU A 670 -21.09 -9.66 -33.57
C GLU A 670 -22.31 -9.06 -32.85
N GLU A 671 -22.87 -9.78 -31.87
CA GLU A 671 -24.02 -9.31 -31.09
C GLU A 671 -23.68 -8.03 -30.31
N ASN A 672 -22.52 -8.02 -29.64
CA ASN A 672 -22.05 -6.86 -28.90
C ASN A 672 -21.67 -5.69 -29.82
N SER A 673 -21.07 -5.96 -30.98
CA SER A 673 -20.77 -4.94 -32.00
C SER A 673 -22.04 -4.21 -32.43
N ILE A 674 -23.13 -4.96 -32.70
CA ILE A 674 -24.43 -4.38 -33.04
C ILE A 674 -25.00 -3.57 -31.87
N ALA A 675 -24.92 -4.10 -30.63
CA ALA A 675 -25.40 -3.43 -29.43
C ALA A 675 -24.67 -2.10 -29.18
N ILE A 676 -23.33 -2.08 -29.24
CA ILE A 676 -22.51 -0.87 -29.07
C ILE A 676 -22.95 0.23 -30.03
N GLY A 677 -23.19 -0.12 -31.30
CA GLY A 677 -23.65 0.85 -32.29
C GLY A 677 -25.09 1.33 -32.06
N ARG A 678 -25.99 0.46 -31.58
CA ARG A 678 -27.37 0.82 -31.22
C ARG A 678 -27.42 1.76 -30.02
N GLU A 679 -26.55 1.55 -29.03
CA GLU A 679 -26.46 2.38 -27.82
C GLU A 679 -25.72 3.72 -28.05
N GLY A 680 -25.30 4.01 -29.29
CA GLY A 680 -24.64 5.28 -29.63
C GLY A 680 -23.15 5.32 -29.25
N GLY A 681 -22.48 4.17 -29.19
CA GLY A 681 -21.04 4.07 -28.90
C GLY A 681 -20.11 4.56 -30.03
N VAL A 682 -20.61 4.76 -31.25
CA VAL A 682 -19.78 5.19 -32.40
C VAL A 682 -19.26 6.61 -32.22
N ALA A 683 -20.13 7.57 -31.87
CA ALA A 683 -19.77 8.97 -31.70
C ALA A 683 -18.61 9.20 -30.69
N PRO A 684 -18.67 8.67 -29.44
CA PRO A 684 -17.56 8.82 -28.50
C PRO A 684 -16.27 8.14 -28.98
N LEU A 685 -16.35 6.99 -29.66
CA LEU A 685 -15.16 6.34 -30.22
C LEU A 685 -14.52 7.16 -31.35
N VAL A 686 -15.31 7.83 -32.19
CA VAL A 686 -14.79 8.78 -33.20
C VAL A 686 -14.11 9.97 -32.54
N ALA A 687 -14.68 10.50 -31.45
CA ALA A 687 -14.06 11.57 -30.68
C ALA A 687 -12.72 11.13 -30.06
N LEU A 688 -12.65 9.94 -29.45
CA LEU A 688 -11.42 9.38 -28.89
C LEU A 688 -10.37 9.08 -29.96
N ALA A 689 -10.77 8.63 -31.16
CA ALA A 689 -9.89 8.48 -32.31
C ALA A 689 -9.29 9.82 -32.82
N ARG A 690 -9.85 10.95 -32.39
CA ARG A 690 -9.28 12.29 -32.65
C ARG A 690 -8.24 12.73 -31.61
N SER A 691 -8.09 11.99 -30.52
CA SER A 691 -7.09 12.28 -29.47
C SER A 691 -5.66 12.31 -30.03
N ASP A 692 -4.83 13.15 -29.41
CA ASP A 692 -3.39 13.22 -29.67
C ASP A 692 -2.60 12.18 -28.86
N ALA A 693 -3.23 11.56 -27.86
CA ALA A 693 -2.65 10.46 -27.10
C ALA A 693 -2.68 9.16 -27.94
N GLU A 694 -1.52 8.53 -28.09
CA GLU A 694 -1.30 7.38 -28.96
C GLU A 694 -2.16 6.18 -28.54
N ASP A 695 -2.10 5.79 -27.26
CA ASP A 695 -2.82 4.64 -26.72
C ASP A 695 -4.36 4.82 -26.80
N VAL A 696 -4.84 6.06 -26.59
CA VAL A 696 -6.27 6.39 -26.66
C VAL A 696 -6.80 6.25 -28.08
N HIS A 697 -6.12 6.85 -29.07
CA HIS A 697 -6.61 6.77 -30.44
C HIS A 697 -6.38 5.38 -31.05
N GLU A 698 -5.43 4.60 -30.54
CA GLU A 698 -5.17 3.23 -30.97
C GLU A 698 -6.32 2.31 -30.55
N THR A 699 -6.66 2.32 -29.27
CA THR A 699 -7.79 1.53 -28.73
C THR A 699 -9.12 1.94 -29.38
N ALA A 700 -9.34 3.24 -29.60
CA ALA A 700 -10.50 3.73 -30.32
C ALA A 700 -10.54 3.27 -31.79
N ALA A 701 -9.41 3.31 -32.50
CA ALA A 701 -9.31 2.79 -33.87
C ALA A 701 -9.56 1.29 -33.93
N GLY A 702 -9.10 0.53 -32.94
CA GLY A 702 -9.38 -0.91 -32.80
C GLY A 702 -10.87 -1.19 -32.63
N ALA A 703 -11.57 -0.44 -31.77
CA ALA A 703 -13.02 -0.56 -31.63
C ALA A 703 -13.75 -0.21 -32.93
N LEU A 704 -13.40 0.91 -33.58
CA LEU A 704 -14.01 1.32 -34.85
C LEU A 704 -13.76 0.31 -35.97
N TRP A 705 -12.59 -0.34 -35.98
CA TRP A 705 -12.28 -1.43 -36.90
C TRP A 705 -13.25 -2.60 -36.74
N ASN A 706 -13.47 -3.06 -35.51
CA ASN A 706 -14.41 -4.15 -35.22
C ASN A 706 -15.87 -3.75 -35.51
N LEU A 707 -16.26 -2.50 -35.22
CA LEU A 707 -17.59 -2.00 -35.50
C LEU A 707 -17.87 -1.89 -37.02
N ALA A 708 -16.87 -1.53 -37.82
CA ALA A 708 -16.99 -1.40 -39.28
C ALA A 708 -17.34 -2.71 -40.00
N PHE A 709 -17.21 -3.87 -39.35
CA PHE A 709 -17.65 -5.15 -39.92
C PHE A 709 -19.17 -5.25 -40.11
N ASN A 710 -19.93 -4.54 -39.28
CA ASN A 710 -21.38 -4.44 -39.38
C ASN A 710 -21.76 -3.24 -40.26
N PRO A 711 -22.52 -3.43 -41.36
CA PRO A 711 -22.86 -2.34 -42.27
C PRO A 711 -23.61 -1.17 -41.63
N GLY A 712 -24.50 -1.43 -40.67
CA GLY A 712 -25.23 -0.38 -39.96
C GLY A 712 -24.32 0.47 -39.08
N ASN A 713 -23.35 -0.16 -38.42
CA ASN A 713 -22.31 0.57 -37.68
C ASN A 713 -21.37 1.33 -38.61
N ALA A 714 -20.98 0.74 -39.74
CA ALA A 714 -20.17 1.40 -40.74
C ALA A 714 -20.85 2.69 -41.27
N LEU A 715 -22.18 2.65 -41.49
CA LEU A 715 -22.96 3.84 -41.82
C LEU A 715 -22.90 4.90 -40.70
N ARG A 716 -23.11 4.51 -39.43
CA ARG A 716 -22.99 5.42 -38.29
C ARG A 716 -21.59 6.04 -38.20
N ILE A 717 -20.52 5.29 -38.49
CA ILE A 717 -19.15 5.82 -38.51
C ILE A 717 -19.01 6.92 -39.59
N VAL A 718 -19.68 6.77 -40.73
CA VAL A 718 -19.73 7.81 -41.76
C VAL A 718 -20.50 9.04 -41.27
N GLU A 719 -21.68 8.84 -40.68
CA GLU A 719 -22.56 9.91 -40.20
C GLU A 719 -21.90 10.77 -39.11
N GLU A 720 -21.10 10.15 -38.24
CA GLU A 720 -20.36 10.82 -37.15
C GLU A 720 -19.00 11.42 -37.58
N ASP A 721 -18.73 11.51 -38.90
CA ASP A 721 -17.45 11.99 -39.46
C ASP A 721 -16.23 11.17 -38.98
N GLY A 722 -16.42 9.88 -38.79
CA GLY A 722 -15.37 8.91 -38.44
C GLY A 722 -14.39 8.66 -39.58
N VAL A 723 -14.82 8.78 -40.84
CA VAL A 723 -13.92 8.61 -42.01
C VAL A 723 -12.78 9.63 -41.98
N SER A 724 -13.07 10.89 -41.64
CA SER A 724 -12.05 11.94 -41.50
C SER A 724 -11.06 11.61 -40.38
N ALA A 725 -11.56 11.16 -39.22
CA ALA A 725 -10.73 10.75 -38.09
C ALA A 725 -9.80 9.57 -38.45
N LEU A 726 -10.33 8.52 -39.09
CA LEU A 726 -9.58 7.34 -39.51
C LEU A 726 -8.56 7.67 -40.60
N VAL A 727 -8.91 8.54 -41.57
CA VAL A 727 -7.97 9.02 -42.59
C VAL A 727 -6.81 9.78 -41.97
N ARG A 728 -7.10 10.67 -41.00
CA ARG A 728 -6.06 11.38 -40.24
C ARG A 728 -5.13 10.38 -39.55
N LEU A 729 -5.67 9.42 -38.81
CA LEU A 729 -4.86 8.39 -38.13
C LEU A 729 -3.99 7.60 -39.12
N CYS A 730 -4.56 7.12 -40.23
CA CYS A 730 -3.87 6.37 -41.27
C CYS A 730 -2.65 7.11 -41.84
N SER A 731 -2.68 8.44 -41.85
CA SER A 731 -1.66 9.27 -42.52
C SER A 731 -0.68 9.94 -41.57
N SER A 732 -1.12 10.32 -40.36
CA SER A 732 -0.33 11.13 -39.44
C SER A 732 -0.07 10.50 -38.07
N SER A 733 -0.71 9.37 -37.72
CA SER A 733 -0.41 8.72 -36.42
C SER A 733 1.01 8.18 -36.38
N ARG A 734 1.65 8.26 -35.20
CA ARG A 734 2.96 7.68 -34.93
C ARG A 734 2.87 6.18 -34.63
N SER A 735 1.73 5.72 -34.08
CA SER A 735 1.47 4.30 -33.87
C SER A 735 1.25 3.60 -35.21
N LYS A 736 2.14 2.66 -35.54
CA LYS A 736 1.96 1.75 -36.69
C LYS A 736 0.68 0.93 -36.53
N MET A 737 0.32 0.60 -35.30
CA MET A 737 -0.89 -0.16 -35.01
C MET A 737 -2.16 0.65 -35.25
N ALA A 738 -2.23 1.89 -34.76
CA ALA A 738 -3.37 2.78 -35.01
C ALA A 738 -3.56 3.02 -36.51
N ARG A 739 -2.46 3.22 -37.27
CA ARG A 739 -2.51 3.32 -38.73
C ARG A 739 -3.06 2.05 -39.37
N PHE A 740 -2.61 0.89 -38.90
CA PHE A 740 -3.07 -0.42 -39.38
C PHE A 740 -4.57 -0.62 -39.12
N MET A 741 -5.03 -0.44 -37.89
CA MET A 741 -6.45 -0.57 -37.52
C MET A 741 -7.32 0.43 -38.28
N ALA A 742 -6.87 1.69 -38.43
CA ALA A 742 -7.60 2.69 -39.19
C ALA A 742 -7.71 2.32 -40.68
N ALA A 743 -6.63 1.83 -41.29
CA ALA A 743 -6.65 1.35 -42.67
C ALA A 743 -7.60 0.15 -42.84
N LEU A 744 -7.65 -0.76 -41.86
CA LEU A 744 -8.56 -1.90 -41.88
C LEU A 744 -10.03 -1.48 -41.73
N ALA A 745 -10.32 -0.55 -40.82
CA ALA A 745 -11.65 0.02 -40.65
C ALA A 745 -12.14 0.65 -41.97
N LEU A 746 -11.32 1.52 -42.57
CA LEU A 746 -11.64 2.15 -43.86
C LEU A 746 -11.78 1.12 -44.99
N ALA A 747 -10.93 0.10 -45.04
CA ALA A 747 -11.02 -0.96 -46.04
C ALA A 747 -12.36 -1.71 -45.95
N TYR A 748 -12.83 -2.00 -44.74
CA TYR A 748 -14.11 -2.68 -44.53
C TYR A 748 -15.33 -1.81 -44.81
N MET A 749 -15.29 -0.53 -44.42
CA MET A 749 -16.36 0.41 -44.78
C MET A 749 -16.56 0.48 -46.30
N PHE A 750 -15.49 0.39 -47.09
CA PHE A 750 -15.54 0.59 -48.54
C PHE A 750 -15.32 -0.67 -49.37
N ASP A 751 -15.52 -1.87 -48.80
CA ASP A 751 -15.33 -3.15 -49.49
C ASP A 751 -16.43 -3.48 -50.53
N GLY A 752 -17.49 -2.68 -50.57
CA GLY A 752 -18.64 -2.81 -51.49
C GLY A 752 -19.94 -3.21 -50.79
N ARG A 753 -19.91 -3.71 -49.55
CA ARG A 753 -21.13 -4.15 -48.85
C ARG A 753 -21.99 -3.02 -48.29
N MET A 754 -21.42 -1.85 -48.00
CA MET A 754 -22.23 -0.67 -47.64
C MET A 754 -23.13 -0.21 -48.79
N ASP A 755 -22.71 -0.44 -50.04
CA ASP A 755 -23.47 -0.07 -51.24
C ASP A 755 -24.74 -0.95 -51.40
N GLU A 756 -24.76 -2.16 -50.81
CA GLU A 756 -25.92 -3.07 -50.81
C GLU A 756 -26.98 -2.74 -49.74
N VAL A 757 -26.59 -2.02 -48.66
CA VAL A 757 -27.51 -1.62 -47.59
C VAL A 757 -28.15 -0.26 -47.88
N THR A 758 -27.37 0.68 -48.42
CA THR A 758 -27.83 2.00 -48.86
C THR A 758 -28.84 1.96 -50.02
N THR A 759 -28.94 0.84 -50.73
CA THR A 759 -29.96 0.63 -51.77
C THR A 759 -31.33 0.20 -51.23
N ASN A 760 -31.42 -0.21 -49.95
CA ASN A 760 -32.65 -0.67 -49.30
C ASN A 760 -33.27 0.33 -48.31
N GLU A 761 -32.55 1.35 -47.85
CA GLU A 761 -33.08 2.43 -47.00
C GLU A 761 -33.01 3.78 -47.73
N VAL A 762 -34.17 4.43 -47.92
CA VAL A 762 -34.30 5.67 -48.69
C VAL A 762 -33.74 6.85 -47.89
N VAL A 763 -32.47 7.21 -48.10
CA VAL A 763 -31.89 8.47 -47.61
C VAL A 763 -31.05 9.20 -48.69
N TYR A 764 -31.38 10.49 -48.83
CA TYR A 764 -30.99 11.56 -49.77
C TYR A 764 -29.59 11.59 -50.44
N CYS A 765 -29.58 12.10 -51.69
CA CYS A 765 -28.44 12.33 -52.62
C CYS A 765 -27.21 13.09 -52.11
N ASP A 766 -27.26 13.77 -50.96
CA ASP A 766 -26.15 14.61 -50.46
C ASP A 766 -25.08 13.79 -49.71
N SER A 767 -25.44 12.58 -49.25
CA SER A 767 -24.52 11.61 -48.64
C SER A 767 -23.67 10.89 -49.70
N ILE A 768 -24.22 10.63 -50.89
CA ILE A 768 -23.56 9.85 -51.96
C ILE A 768 -22.34 10.59 -52.53
N THR A 769 -22.43 11.91 -52.71
CA THR A 769 -21.31 12.75 -53.18
C THR A 769 -20.23 12.93 -52.12
N LYS A 770 -20.61 13.16 -50.84
CA LYS A 770 -19.66 13.16 -49.71
C LYS A 770 -18.99 11.79 -49.54
N ASN A 771 -19.74 10.70 -49.69
CA ASN A 771 -19.24 9.33 -49.63
C ASN A 771 -18.29 9.00 -50.78
N GLY A 772 -18.54 9.49 -51.99
CA GLY A 772 -17.63 9.30 -53.13
C GLY A 772 -16.26 9.95 -52.91
N VAL A 773 -16.23 11.19 -52.45
CA VAL A 773 -14.98 11.92 -52.14
C VAL A 773 -14.27 11.33 -50.92
N ALA A 774 -15.01 10.99 -49.87
CA ALA A 774 -14.50 10.34 -48.67
C ALA A 774 -13.91 8.96 -48.99
N ARG A 775 -14.57 8.16 -49.85
CA ARG A 775 -14.09 6.86 -50.34
C ARG A 775 -12.81 7.01 -51.16
N GLN A 776 -12.74 7.99 -52.06
CA GLN A 776 -11.53 8.23 -52.85
C GLN A 776 -10.36 8.66 -51.96
N SER A 777 -10.61 9.54 -50.98
CA SER A 777 -9.62 9.94 -49.97
C SER A 777 -9.17 8.73 -49.13
N ALA A 778 -10.10 7.94 -48.60
CA ALA A 778 -9.82 6.74 -47.81
C ALA A 778 -8.96 5.73 -48.59
N MET A 779 -9.33 5.41 -49.83
CA MET A 779 -8.55 4.50 -50.68
C MET A 779 -7.12 5.02 -50.93
N LYS A 780 -6.96 6.32 -51.19
CA LYS A 780 -5.63 6.92 -51.39
C LYS A 780 -4.75 6.82 -50.15
N ASN A 781 -5.32 7.02 -48.96
CA ASN A 781 -4.58 6.93 -47.70
C ASN A 781 -4.25 5.48 -47.32
N ILE A 782 -5.15 4.53 -47.55
CA ILE A 782 -4.85 3.09 -47.42
C ILE A 782 -3.70 2.70 -48.36
N GLU A 783 -3.76 3.14 -49.62
CA GLU A 783 -2.71 2.87 -50.60
C GLU A 783 -1.35 3.43 -50.14
N ALA A 784 -1.31 4.69 -49.70
CA ALA A 784 -0.11 5.31 -49.17
C ALA A 784 0.44 4.58 -47.93
N PHE A 785 -0.44 4.13 -47.02
CA PHE A 785 -0.06 3.32 -45.86
C PHE A 785 0.59 2.01 -46.29
N VAL A 786 -0.05 1.21 -47.15
CA VAL A 786 0.50 -0.08 -47.60
C VAL A 786 1.84 0.12 -48.35
N GLN A 787 1.98 1.21 -49.10
CA GLN A 787 3.22 1.56 -49.79
C GLN A 787 4.35 1.95 -48.82
N ALA A 788 4.05 2.52 -47.65
CA ALA A 788 5.07 2.90 -46.66
C ALA A 788 5.82 1.71 -46.05
N PHE A 789 5.26 0.50 -46.09
CA PHE A 789 5.90 -0.75 -45.62
C PHE A 789 6.57 -1.55 -46.74
N SER A 790 6.75 -0.90 -47.89
CA SER A 790 7.30 -1.48 -49.11
C SER A 790 8.53 -0.67 -49.54
N ASP A 791 9.74 -1.13 -49.20
CA ASP A 791 10.98 -0.51 -49.70
C ASP A 791 11.08 -0.65 -51.22
N GLN A 792 10.80 0.44 -51.94
CA GLN A 792 10.82 0.49 -53.41
C GLN A 792 12.13 -0.07 -54.05
N PRO A 793 13.34 0.14 -53.49
CA PRO A 793 14.57 -0.41 -54.06
C PRO A 793 14.72 -1.93 -53.94
N SER A 794 14.20 -2.55 -52.87
CA SER A 794 14.31 -4.01 -52.62
C SER A 794 13.22 -4.80 -53.36
N LEU A 795 12.04 -4.21 -53.53
CA LEU A 795 10.90 -4.80 -54.24
C LEU A 795 11.02 -4.72 -55.78
N ALA A 796 11.62 -3.65 -56.31
CA ALA A 796 11.69 -3.40 -57.76
C ALA A 796 12.86 -4.11 -58.47
N ALA A 797 13.91 -4.50 -57.74
CA ALA A 797 15.15 -5.04 -58.32
C ALA A 797 15.18 -6.58 -58.52
N VAL A 798 14.18 -7.32 -58.02
CA VAL A 798 14.20 -8.79 -58.01
C VAL A 798 13.18 -9.36 -59.01
N PRO A 799 13.62 -9.96 -60.14
CA PRO A 799 12.76 -10.71 -61.04
C PRO A 799 11.95 -11.77 -60.28
N ALA A 800 10.72 -12.07 -60.72
CA ALA A 800 9.84 -13.02 -60.03
C ALA A 800 10.46 -14.41 -59.78
N SER A 801 11.54 -14.75 -60.49
CA SER A 801 12.38 -15.96 -60.39
C SER A 801 13.51 -15.92 -59.34
N GLN A 802 13.78 -14.78 -58.69
CA GLN A 802 14.89 -14.58 -57.74
C GLN A 802 14.45 -14.20 -56.30
N TRP A 803 13.17 -14.36 -55.97
CA TRP A 803 12.66 -14.18 -54.61
C TRP A 803 13.08 -15.34 -53.70
N GLY A 804 14.36 -15.39 -53.34
CA GLY A 804 14.94 -16.38 -52.42
C GLY A 804 14.53 -16.13 -50.95
N PRO A 805 14.77 -17.10 -50.05
CA PRO A 805 14.36 -17.03 -48.64
C PRO A 805 14.86 -15.78 -47.90
N SER A 806 16.07 -15.30 -48.20
CA SER A 806 16.67 -14.12 -47.56
C SER A 806 16.00 -12.80 -47.95
N ALA A 807 15.60 -12.62 -49.21
CA ALA A 807 14.93 -11.41 -49.68
C ALA A 807 13.49 -11.33 -49.14
N LEU A 808 12.80 -12.47 -49.08
CA LEU A 808 11.48 -12.58 -48.46
C LEU A 808 11.56 -12.26 -46.95
N GLN A 809 12.60 -12.72 -46.26
CA GLN A 809 12.79 -12.41 -44.84
C GLN A 809 12.99 -10.92 -44.59
N GLN A 810 13.82 -10.24 -45.40
CA GLN A 810 14.06 -8.80 -45.28
C GLN A 810 12.78 -7.97 -45.47
N VAL A 811 11.95 -8.32 -46.47
CA VAL A 811 10.64 -7.67 -46.68
C VAL A 811 9.66 -8.00 -45.56
N SER A 812 9.69 -9.23 -45.04
CA SER A 812 8.87 -9.63 -43.90
C SER A 812 9.22 -8.82 -42.65
N ASP A 813 10.50 -8.57 -42.41
CA ASP A 813 10.97 -7.81 -41.26
C ASP A 813 10.72 -6.30 -41.41
N SER A 814 10.85 -5.75 -42.62
CA SER A 814 10.49 -4.34 -42.89
C SER A 814 8.98 -4.08 -42.77
N ALA A 815 8.16 -5.05 -43.18
CA ALA A 815 6.71 -4.96 -43.13
C ALA A 815 6.13 -5.27 -41.75
N ARG A 816 6.92 -5.78 -40.81
CA ARG A 816 6.45 -6.24 -39.50
C ARG A 816 5.91 -5.08 -38.65
N ILE A 817 4.69 -5.25 -38.17
CA ILE A 817 4.14 -4.47 -37.05
C ILE A 817 4.29 -5.36 -35.82
N GLN A 818 5.16 -4.94 -34.89
CA GLN A 818 5.57 -5.78 -33.77
C GLN A 818 4.37 -6.13 -32.86
N GLU A 819 3.50 -5.15 -32.66
CA GLU A 819 2.34 -5.22 -31.79
C GLU A 819 1.20 -6.04 -32.41
N ALA A 820 1.19 -6.23 -33.74
CA ALA A 820 0.12 -6.93 -34.46
C ALA A 820 0.03 -8.42 -34.08
N GLY A 821 1.11 -8.98 -33.52
CA GLY A 821 1.11 -10.33 -32.98
C GLY A 821 0.20 -10.52 -31.76
N HIS A 822 -0.20 -9.45 -31.07
CA HIS A 822 -1.13 -9.48 -29.93
C HIS A 822 -2.59 -9.48 -30.35
N LEU A 823 -2.89 -9.08 -31.59
CA LEU A 823 -4.24 -9.12 -32.13
C LEU A 823 -4.67 -10.55 -32.36
N ARG A 824 -5.94 -10.83 -32.08
CA ARG A 824 -6.57 -12.12 -32.35
C ARG A 824 -7.75 -11.91 -33.28
N CYS A 825 -7.78 -12.65 -34.38
CA CYS A 825 -8.90 -12.67 -35.31
C CYS A 825 -9.68 -13.99 -35.22
N SER A 826 -10.99 -13.88 -35.32
CA SER A 826 -11.94 -14.96 -35.54
C SER A 826 -11.84 -15.53 -36.96
N GLY A 827 -12.44 -16.71 -37.16
CA GLY A 827 -12.57 -17.31 -38.49
C GLY A 827 -13.38 -16.47 -39.46
N ALA A 828 -14.36 -15.70 -38.97
CA ALA A 828 -15.18 -14.80 -39.78
C ALA A 828 -14.35 -13.62 -40.32
N GLU A 829 -13.49 -13.03 -39.48
CA GLU A 829 -12.58 -11.95 -39.88
C GLU A 829 -11.57 -12.42 -40.93
N ILE A 830 -10.94 -13.59 -40.70
CA ILE A 830 -10.03 -14.19 -41.68
C ILE A 830 -10.76 -14.51 -42.99
N GLY A 831 -11.97 -15.06 -42.91
CA GLY A 831 -12.80 -15.31 -44.09
C GLY A 831 -13.09 -14.04 -44.90
N ARG A 832 -13.31 -12.90 -44.23
CA ARG A 832 -13.52 -11.60 -44.89
C ARG A 832 -12.26 -11.07 -45.56
N PHE A 833 -11.09 -11.14 -44.93
CA PHE A 833 -9.83 -10.81 -45.59
C PHE A 833 -9.59 -11.66 -46.84
N VAL A 834 -9.91 -12.96 -46.76
CA VAL A 834 -9.81 -13.89 -47.90
C VAL A 834 -10.79 -13.54 -49.02
N ALA A 835 -12.02 -13.11 -48.69
CA ALA A 835 -12.97 -12.61 -49.67
C ALA A 835 -12.48 -11.30 -50.33
N MET A 836 -11.92 -10.38 -49.54
CA MET A 836 -11.38 -9.10 -49.99
C MET A 836 -10.20 -9.25 -50.96
N LEU A 837 -9.44 -10.34 -50.89
CA LEU A 837 -8.42 -10.68 -51.91
C LEU A 837 -9.00 -10.87 -53.33
N ARG A 838 -10.31 -11.11 -53.46
CA ARG A 838 -11.02 -11.25 -54.74
C ARG A 838 -11.70 -9.96 -55.19
N ASN A 839 -11.58 -8.87 -54.43
CA ASN A 839 -12.24 -7.59 -54.74
C ASN A 839 -11.66 -6.96 -56.03
N GLY A 840 -12.50 -6.22 -56.76
CA GLY A 840 -12.09 -5.50 -57.98
C GLY A 840 -11.08 -4.37 -57.71
N SER A 841 -11.08 -3.79 -56.52
CA SER A 841 -10.12 -2.75 -56.10
C SER A 841 -8.73 -3.34 -55.83
N SER A 842 -7.72 -2.81 -56.52
CA SER A 842 -6.31 -3.15 -56.32
C SER A 842 -5.80 -2.77 -54.91
N VAL A 843 -6.31 -1.67 -54.36
CA VAL A 843 -5.96 -1.16 -53.02
C VAL A 843 -6.43 -2.13 -51.95
N LEU A 844 -7.70 -2.54 -52.01
CA LEU A 844 -8.29 -3.48 -51.05
C LEU A 844 -7.61 -4.86 -51.08
N ARG A 845 -7.25 -5.36 -52.26
CA ARG A 845 -6.46 -6.61 -52.40
C ARG A 845 -5.10 -6.51 -51.72
N SER A 846 -4.41 -5.37 -51.88
CA SER A 846 -3.09 -5.13 -51.27
C SER A 846 -3.19 -5.02 -49.75
N CYS A 847 -4.20 -4.30 -49.25
CA CYS A 847 -4.50 -4.18 -47.82
C CYS A 847 -4.84 -5.55 -47.20
N ALA A 848 -5.69 -6.35 -47.85
CA ALA A 848 -6.03 -7.71 -47.39
C ALA A 848 -4.80 -8.62 -47.30
N ALA A 849 -3.94 -8.61 -48.32
CA ALA A 849 -2.72 -9.41 -48.33
C ALA A 849 -1.73 -8.95 -47.23
N PHE A 850 -1.60 -7.63 -47.02
CA PHE A 850 -0.78 -7.07 -45.96
C PHE A 850 -1.30 -7.44 -44.56
N ALA A 851 -2.61 -7.35 -44.32
CA ALA A 851 -3.22 -7.72 -43.05
C ALA A 851 -3.00 -9.21 -42.71
N LEU A 852 -3.26 -10.09 -43.68
CA LEU A 852 -3.00 -11.53 -43.51
C LEU A 852 -1.53 -11.84 -43.26
N LEU A 853 -0.61 -11.04 -43.83
CA LEU A 853 0.81 -11.16 -43.53
C LEU A 853 1.06 -10.88 -42.05
N GLN A 854 0.57 -9.76 -41.51
CA GLN A 854 0.75 -9.41 -40.09
C GLN A 854 0.25 -10.53 -39.17
N PHE A 855 -0.92 -11.10 -39.44
CA PHE A 855 -1.50 -12.17 -38.62
C PHE A 855 -0.77 -13.51 -38.70
N THR A 856 0.08 -13.72 -39.71
CA THR A 856 0.82 -14.97 -39.92
C THR A 856 2.32 -14.83 -39.70
N MET A 857 2.80 -13.67 -39.23
CA MET A 857 4.23 -13.43 -39.01
C MET A 857 4.83 -14.46 -38.03
N PRO A 858 5.96 -15.10 -38.37
CA PRO A 858 6.65 -16.03 -37.47
C PRO A 858 7.05 -15.35 -36.16
N GLY A 859 6.81 -16.03 -35.03
CA GLY A 859 7.03 -15.50 -33.68
C GLY A 859 5.90 -14.62 -33.12
N GLY A 860 4.82 -14.37 -33.88
CA GLY A 860 3.62 -13.73 -33.34
C GLY A 860 2.86 -14.63 -32.36
N ARG A 861 2.35 -14.07 -31.25
CA ARG A 861 1.67 -14.82 -30.17
C ARG A 861 0.52 -15.71 -30.69
N HIS A 862 -0.25 -15.23 -31.66
CA HIS A 862 -1.38 -15.95 -32.25
C HIS A 862 -1.14 -16.44 -33.69
N ALA A 863 0.09 -16.39 -34.21
CA ALA A 863 0.39 -16.69 -35.61
C ALA A 863 -0.04 -18.12 -36.01
N LEU A 864 0.23 -19.11 -35.16
CA LEU A 864 -0.18 -20.49 -35.39
C LEU A 864 -1.72 -20.66 -35.42
N HIS A 865 -2.43 -19.92 -34.56
CA HIS A 865 -3.89 -19.93 -34.53
C HIS A 865 -4.46 -19.38 -35.85
N HIS A 866 -3.99 -18.22 -36.30
CA HIS A 866 -4.43 -17.61 -37.56
C HIS A 866 -4.05 -18.45 -38.77
N ALA A 867 -2.86 -19.07 -38.77
CA ALA A 867 -2.44 -20.01 -39.82
C ALA A 867 -3.42 -21.20 -39.94
N ASN A 868 -3.88 -21.75 -38.82
CA ASN A 868 -4.87 -22.82 -38.81
C ASN A 868 -6.23 -22.35 -39.35
N LEU A 869 -6.69 -21.15 -38.96
CA LEU A 869 -7.94 -20.58 -39.48
C LEU A 869 -7.88 -20.33 -40.99
N LEU A 870 -6.75 -19.83 -41.50
CA LEU A 870 -6.49 -19.65 -42.93
C LEU A 870 -6.50 -20.97 -43.71
N GLN A 871 -5.95 -22.03 -43.12
CA GLN A 871 -6.00 -23.37 -43.73
C GLN A 871 -7.43 -23.92 -43.78
N ARG A 872 -8.15 -23.85 -42.65
CA ARG A 872 -9.54 -24.33 -42.54
C ARG A 872 -10.51 -23.61 -43.48
N SER A 873 -10.27 -22.33 -43.75
CA SER A 873 -11.07 -21.51 -44.68
C SER A 873 -10.71 -21.72 -46.15
N GLY A 874 -9.73 -22.58 -46.48
CA GLY A 874 -9.29 -22.79 -47.87
C GLY A 874 -8.56 -21.58 -48.48
N ALA A 875 -8.05 -20.67 -47.65
CA ALA A 875 -7.42 -19.42 -48.08
C ALA A 875 -6.23 -19.62 -49.03
N ALA A 876 -5.51 -20.73 -48.89
CA ALA A 876 -4.32 -21.04 -49.69
C ALA A 876 -4.57 -21.04 -51.21
N ARG A 877 -5.79 -21.38 -51.67
CA ARG A 877 -6.14 -21.30 -53.10
C ARG A 877 -6.24 -19.85 -53.57
N VAL A 878 -6.87 -19.00 -52.76
CA VAL A 878 -7.07 -17.58 -53.08
C VAL A 878 -5.75 -16.82 -53.03
N LEU A 879 -4.93 -17.09 -52.02
CA LEU A 879 -3.58 -16.51 -51.89
C LEU A 879 -2.67 -16.90 -53.06
N ARG A 880 -2.72 -18.16 -53.53
CA ARG A 880 -1.99 -18.58 -54.75
C ARG A 880 -2.45 -17.82 -55.99
N GLY A 881 -3.76 -17.61 -56.14
CA GLY A 881 -4.31 -16.78 -57.21
C GLY A 881 -3.84 -15.33 -57.14
N ALA A 882 -3.87 -14.72 -55.95
CA ALA A 882 -3.38 -13.36 -55.72
C ALA A 882 -1.87 -13.22 -56.00
N ALA A 883 -1.07 -14.20 -55.59
CA ALA A 883 0.38 -14.24 -55.82
C ALA A 883 0.78 -14.37 -57.30
N ALA A 884 -0.06 -15.03 -58.11
CA ALA A 884 0.17 -15.29 -59.53
C ALA A 884 -0.47 -14.26 -60.48
N SER A 885 -1.35 -13.39 -59.99
CA SER A 885 -2.08 -12.40 -60.79
C SER A 885 -1.13 -11.37 -61.43
N THR A 886 -1.02 -11.38 -62.76
CA THR A 886 -0.19 -10.43 -63.54
C THR A 886 -0.74 -9.00 -63.52
N THR A 887 -2.03 -8.84 -63.26
CA THR A 887 -2.74 -7.55 -63.17
C THR A 887 -2.88 -7.02 -61.74
N ALA A 888 -2.33 -7.72 -60.73
CA ALA A 888 -2.36 -7.27 -59.34
C ALA A 888 -1.14 -6.39 -59.01
N PRO A 889 -1.27 -5.41 -58.08
CA PRO A 889 -0.14 -4.64 -57.58
C PRO A 889 0.98 -5.52 -57.03
N LEU A 890 2.23 -5.05 -57.13
CA LEU A 890 3.41 -5.78 -56.68
C LEU A 890 3.30 -6.17 -55.20
N GLN A 891 2.83 -5.26 -54.36
CA GLN A 891 2.65 -5.45 -52.92
C GLN A 891 1.69 -6.60 -52.61
N ALA A 892 0.51 -6.62 -53.25
CA ALA A 892 -0.47 -7.70 -53.09
C ALA A 892 0.12 -9.07 -53.43
N ARG A 893 0.92 -9.15 -54.51
CA ARG A 893 1.56 -10.39 -54.95
C ARG A 893 2.63 -10.85 -53.97
N VAL A 894 3.46 -9.93 -53.48
CA VAL A 894 4.58 -10.23 -52.57
C VAL A 894 4.07 -10.63 -51.19
N PHE A 895 3.15 -9.86 -50.60
CA PHE A 895 2.56 -10.19 -49.30
C PHE A 895 1.81 -11.52 -49.35
N ALA A 896 1.06 -11.82 -50.43
CA ALA A 896 0.41 -13.12 -50.59
C ALA A 896 1.40 -14.30 -50.64
N ARG A 897 2.60 -14.12 -51.23
CA ARG A 897 3.67 -15.14 -51.20
C ARG A 897 4.24 -15.33 -49.80
N LEU A 898 4.44 -14.23 -49.06
CA LEU A 898 4.92 -14.29 -47.68
C LEU A 898 3.93 -15.01 -46.76
N VAL A 899 2.63 -14.73 -46.88
CA VAL A 899 1.58 -15.45 -46.14
C VAL A 899 1.64 -16.95 -46.45
N LEU A 900 1.75 -17.34 -47.72
CA LEU A 900 1.87 -18.76 -48.10
C LEU A 900 3.11 -19.43 -47.48
N ARG A 901 4.27 -18.77 -47.51
CA ARG A 901 5.49 -19.24 -46.84
C ARG A 901 5.28 -19.41 -45.33
N ASN A 902 4.64 -18.44 -44.67
CA ASN A 902 4.38 -18.52 -43.23
C ASN A 902 3.46 -19.70 -42.88
N LEU A 903 2.46 -19.97 -43.72
CA LEU A 903 1.59 -21.14 -43.57
C LEU A 903 2.37 -22.47 -43.70
N GLU A 904 3.35 -22.54 -44.60
CA GLU A 904 4.23 -23.70 -44.77
C GLU A 904 5.17 -23.89 -43.56
N LEU A 905 5.77 -22.79 -43.06
CA LEU A 905 6.61 -22.84 -41.84
C LEU A 905 5.84 -23.33 -40.62
N CYS A 906 4.61 -22.84 -40.42
CA CYS A 906 3.73 -23.30 -39.34
C CYS A 906 3.33 -24.78 -39.47
N GLN A 907 3.41 -25.37 -40.66
CA GLN A 907 3.19 -26.80 -40.88
C GLN A 907 4.43 -27.62 -40.51
N SER A 908 5.63 -27.14 -40.86
CA SER A 908 6.89 -27.81 -40.50
C SER A 908 7.22 -27.79 -39.01
N GLU A 909 6.72 -26.82 -38.24
CA GLU A 909 6.87 -26.78 -36.78
C GLU A 909 5.93 -27.77 -36.05
N LYS A 910 4.94 -28.34 -36.74
CA LYS A 910 4.00 -29.34 -36.19
C LYS A 910 4.41 -30.79 -36.44
N SER A 911 5.33 -31.02 -37.38
CA SER A 911 5.92 -32.33 -37.72
C SER A 911 7.18 -32.56 -36.94
#